data_AF-A0A2D5MMC7-F1
#
_entry.id   AF-A0A2D5MMC7-F1
#
_cell.length_a   1.000
_cell.length_b   1.000
_cell.length_c   1.000
_cell.angle_alpha   90.00
_cell.angle_beta   90.00
_cell.angle_gamma   90.00
#
_symmetry.space_group_name_H-M   'P 1'
#
loop_
_entity.id
_entity.type
_entity.pdbx_description
1 polymer ?
#
loop_
_entity_poly.entity_id
_entity_poly.type
_entity_poly.pdbx_seq_one_letter_code
_entity_poly.pdbx_strand_id
1 'polypeptide(L)'
;MIHTQASDLSAWSSHRAGIGRAGYSNQKLSFSEAQAWCRDLSVPTPAWTSPAQRSYWQQLEGIQPRVTDDWVNHVVADASFVWLGSSGDDTVRCLNVRTGVEEWSFVTDGPVRYAPVLAGELLFFGSDDGYVYCVKAETGRLIWRKHLGPRDWRIPGNGRMISLWPVRTGLVVNNGIIYGTAGLYPSQGVYAVALNVSDGSVVWRQKLNVSPQGYLLSSETMIFVPTGRGNPVGLDRGTGRLIRSFNGVGGAFAVLIDNELFSGPGNDGTLTHNKLQPQGKLASFKGNAMAASPSHSFLLDENGVRSIDRLAYRKAGKDAGSATKQIGLLKGELNKKSLSLTRRAFLQRQLGKLGDSLDAAKRERIAAVQWSIKVLDRSQIIALDNCIVLGGVGVVEARSLVDGSVRWSAKVKGTARGLAYAGGRLLVSTDTGSLYCFSKISVDVKRVPPKNEAEKVVPVNLVKRLVQMSRATHGWALVTDLVDGSLCAALAENTHLNIIGVSRDLKKVTLARKYLAKCGLYGNRVSISFVSGDTFPFTDYFANLIISESALLGGNRSRLASDEWKRMLQPYNGVAWLHPDDKPYMSKGLAGAGEWTHQYGNPANTSNSGDALVHSDLVLQWFGGPGAAPMVDRHLRAPAPLAAKGRLIIPGENILIVLDAYNGTELWRLPLPDSQRYSMPYDAGYMSVNDGQLCVSVKDSVQIINLESGKVKQSYPVSTFVPGQNRHWGYTALLDDRLYGTAQLVTASRTQPDRELISTDYNNNQPLVTSTHLFSAPLKGARLGQGKWTYKGGAILNPTITLSDGCVFFIETTNPVNGTGQHTLEILRKNNLQIVCLDSETGGRLWSRGLEAGLKDSRNILFVSASAGNLVVTGSHLGKGNDTMYRVHCYSAKTGRELWSASHLKGLPGAFTHGEQVHHPVILGGRLIAEPAIYELATGKRLGLMGESTTWNLKRPGHSCGTLTGAGDCLFFRAANPTVLELGKSETAQFQSLAPTRPGCWINILPAQGLVLIPEASSGCVCHFSLQTSMAFRPRREEER
;
A
#
# COMPACT_ATOMS: atom_id res chain seq x y z
N MET A 1 4.09 41.51 23.08
CA MET A 1 3.47 42.28 21.99
C MET A 1 4.30 42.07 20.74
N ILE A 2 3.79 41.26 19.80
CA ILE A 2 4.43 41.01 18.50
C ILE A 2 3.55 41.74 17.50
N HIS A 3 4.11 42.76 16.86
CA HIS A 3 3.46 43.49 15.77
C HIS A 3 2.93 42.51 14.72
N THR A 4 1.71 42.76 14.26
CA THR A 4 1.15 42.21 13.02
C THR A 4 2.16 42.37 11.89
N GLN A 5 2.91 41.31 11.57
CA GLN A 5 3.80 41.28 10.42
C GLN A 5 2.95 41.47 9.17
N ALA A 6 3.10 42.62 8.51
CA ALA A 6 2.79 42.74 7.10
C ALA A 6 3.54 41.60 6.40
N SER A 7 2.82 40.68 5.77
CA SER A 7 3.42 39.62 4.97
C SER A 7 4.34 40.27 3.94
N ASP A 8 5.63 39.94 3.93
CA ASP A 8 6.52 40.34 2.85
C ASP A 8 5.92 39.80 1.53
N LEU A 9 5.35 40.72 0.74
CA LEU A 9 4.68 40.41 -0.52
C LEU A 9 5.67 39.84 -1.56
N SER A 10 6.98 39.94 -1.30
CA SER A 10 8.03 39.41 -2.15
C SER A 10 8.40 37.94 -1.87
N ALA A 11 7.95 37.36 -0.75
CA ALA A 11 8.33 36.02 -0.31
C ALA A 11 7.33 34.92 -0.73
N TRP A 12 7.87 33.74 -1.04
CA TRP A 12 7.14 32.49 -1.24
C TRP A 12 7.32 31.60 0.01
N SER A 13 6.66 31.98 1.10
CA SER A 13 6.95 31.48 2.45
C SER A 13 6.50 30.04 2.75
N SER A 14 5.68 29.44 1.89
CA SER A 14 5.21 28.06 2.03
C SER A 14 4.85 27.48 0.67
N HIS A 15 4.69 26.16 0.57
CA HIS A 15 4.21 25.52 -0.65
C HIS A 15 2.98 26.22 -1.24
N ARG A 16 3.04 26.53 -2.55
CA ARG A 16 1.99 27.24 -3.30
C ARG A 16 1.55 28.58 -2.70
N ALA A 17 2.46 29.28 -2.01
CA ALA A 17 2.24 30.60 -1.40
C ALA A 17 1.07 30.68 -0.40
N GLY A 18 1.40 30.83 0.88
CA GLY A 18 0.42 31.06 1.95
C GLY A 18 -0.36 29.82 2.41
N ILE A 19 -1.20 30.02 3.43
CA ILE A 19 -1.90 28.96 4.18
C ILE A 19 -3.05 28.29 3.42
N GLY A 20 -3.53 28.90 2.33
CA GLY A 20 -4.59 28.37 1.46
C GLY A 20 -4.10 27.62 0.22
N ARG A 21 -2.78 27.61 -0.05
CA ARG A 21 -2.14 26.88 -1.18
C ARG A 21 -2.66 27.29 -2.56
N ALA A 22 -3.12 28.53 -2.71
CA ALA A 22 -3.75 29.05 -3.94
C ALA A 22 -2.81 29.06 -5.15
N GLY A 23 -1.49 28.99 -4.94
CA GLY A 23 -0.49 29.02 -6.01
C GLY A 23 -0.43 30.37 -6.70
N TYR A 24 -0.61 31.46 -5.96
CA TYR A 24 -0.67 32.82 -6.50
C TYR A 24 0.29 33.77 -5.77
N SER A 25 0.89 34.69 -6.53
CA SER A 25 1.62 35.85 -6.04
C SER A 25 1.20 37.10 -6.81
N ASN A 26 1.16 38.25 -6.14
CA ASN A 26 0.90 39.56 -6.76
C ASN A 26 2.14 40.17 -7.45
N GLN A 27 3.24 39.43 -7.52
CA GLN A 27 4.43 39.86 -8.26
C GLN A 27 4.25 39.64 -9.77
N LYS A 28 5.06 40.32 -10.57
CA LYS A 28 5.08 40.20 -12.04
C LYS A 28 6.32 39.46 -12.51
N LEU A 29 6.15 38.54 -13.45
CA LEU A 29 7.25 37.89 -14.17
C LEU A 29 7.84 38.84 -15.20
N SER A 30 9.16 38.85 -15.33
CA SER A 30 9.81 39.49 -16.46
C SER A 30 9.95 38.50 -17.62
N PHE A 31 9.37 38.81 -18.79
CA PHE A 31 9.47 37.92 -19.96
C PHE A 31 10.86 37.91 -20.63
N SER A 32 11.81 38.68 -20.11
CA SER A 32 13.23 38.67 -20.53
C SER A 32 14.13 37.90 -19.56
N GLU A 33 13.57 37.02 -18.73
CA GLU A 33 14.35 36.21 -17.78
C GLU A 33 15.24 35.19 -18.50
N ALA A 34 16.46 35.01 -17.98
CA ALA A 34 17.40 33.98 -18.41
C ALA A 34 17.76 33.09 -17.22
N GLN A 35 18.32 31.90 -17.49
CA GLN A 35 18.81 31.03 -16.42
C GLN A 35 19.94 31.74 -15.69
N ALA A 36 19.71 32.08 -14.41
CA ALA A 36 20.71 32.70 -13.55
C ALA A 36 21.68 31.65 -13.00
N TRP A 37 21.16 30.50 -12.55
CA TRP A 37 21.95 29.36 -12.09
C TRP A 37 21.10 28.07 -12.12
N CYS A 38 21.77 26.92 -12.06
CA CYS A 38 21.16 25.60 -11.92
C CYS A 38 22.00 24.72 -10.98
N ARG A 39 21.33 23.89 -10.17
CA ARG A 39 21.97 22.91 -9.29
C ARG A 39 21.34 21.54 -9.44
N ASP A 40 22.19 20.52 -9.47
CA ASP A 40 21.75 19.14 -9.30
C ASP A 40 21.83 18.79 -7.82
N LEU A 41 20.70 18.42 -7.25
CA LEU A 41 20.54 17.93 -5.88
C LEU A 41 20.14 16.46 -5.91
N SER A 42 20.09 15.84 -4.72
CA SER A 42 19.65 14.45 -4.58
C SER A 42 18.26 14.23 -5.18
N VAL A 43 18.15 13.14 -5.95
CA VAL A 43 16.90 12.74 -6.61
C VAL A 43 15.83 12.48 -5.54
N PRO A 44 14.63 13.09 -5.65
CA PRO A 44 13.51 12.82 -4.77
C PRO A 44 13.20 11.31 -4.71
N THR A 45 12.90 10.80 -3.53
CA THR A 45 12.53 9.38 -3.33
C THR A 45 11.07 9.31 -2.84
N PRO A 46 10.11 9.08 -3.77
CA PRO A 46 8.69 8.98 -3.43
C PRO A 46 8.39 7.90 -2.39
N ALA A 47 7.45 8.17 -1.51
CA ALA A 47 6.97 7.21 -0.51
C ALA A 47 6.19 6.07 -1.17
N TRP A 48 5.39 6.39 -2.18
CA TRP A 48 4.47 5.45 -2.81
C TRP A 48 4.95 5.10 -4.22
N THR A 49 4.87 3.81 -4.53
CA THR A 49 5.16 3.27 -5.85
C THR A 49 4.06 3.65 -6.86
N SER A 50 4.30 3.32 -8.12
CA SER A 50 3.29 3.42 -9.18
C SER A 50 1.97 2.72 -8.81
N PRO A 51 0.82 3.30 -9.18
CA PRO A 51 -0.49 2.68 -9.00
C PRO A 51 -0.63 1.42 -9.87
N ALA A 52 -1.73 0.70 -9.68
CA ALA A 52 -2.13 -0.37 -10.60
C ALA A 52 -2.20 0.15 -12.04
N GLN A 53 -1.82 -0.68 -13.01
CA GLN A 53 -1.86 -0.31 -14.44
C GLN A 53 -3.31 -0.14 -14.93
N ARG A 54 -4.22 -0.99 -14.44
CA ARG A 54 -5.60 -1.11 -14.90
C ARG A 54 -6.56 -1.58 -13.80
N SER A 55 -7.85 -1.46 -14.07
CA SER A 55 -8.95 -2.05 -13.29
C SER A 55 -9.88 -2.79 -14.25
N TYR A 56 -9.93 -4.11 -14.16
CA TYR A 56 -10.82 -4.91 -15.01
C TYR A 56 -12.29 -4.71 -14.61
N TRP A 57 -12.55 -4.55 -13.31
CA TRP A 57 -13.90 -4.30 -12.80
C TRP A 57 -14.47 -2.96 -13.28
N GLN A 58 -13.68 -1.88 -13.19
CA GLN A 58 -14.12 -0.55 -13.62
C GLN A 58 -13.85 -0.24 -15.09
N GLN A 59 -13.20 -1.16 -15.82
CA GLN A 59 -12.76 -0.96 -17.21
C GLN A 59 -11.92 0.31 -17.38
N LEU A 60 -10.97 0.50 -16.47
CA LEU A 60 -10.05 1.64 -16.50
C LEU A 60 -8.65 1.16 -16.92
N GLU A 61 -8.04 1.86 -17.86
CA GLU A 61 -6.65 1.69 -18.28
C GLU A 61 -5.85 2.96 -17.91
N GLY A 62 -4.54 2.80 -17.70
CA GLY A 62 -3.64 3.92 -17.45
C GLY A 62 -3.97 4.71 -16.18
N ILE A 63 -4.30 4.02 -15.08
CA ILE A 63 -4.69 4.66 -13.81
C ILE A 63 -3.56 5.57 -13.34
N GLN A 64 -3.90 6.84 -13.09
CA GLN A 64 -2.90 7.85 -12.72
C GLN A 64 -2.55 7.82 -11.23
N PRO A 65 -1.30 8.15 -10.87
CA PRO A 65 -0.88 8.33 -9.48
C PRO A 65 -1.64 9.48 -8.81
N ARG A 66 -2.13 9.25 -7.59
CA ARG A 66 -2.90 10.25 -6.83
C ARG A 66 -2.12 10.97 -5.75
N VAL A 67 -1.08 10.36 -5.20
CA VAL A 67 -0.23 10.95 -4.15
C VAL A 67 1.13 11.21 -4.78
N THR A 68 1.36 12.45 -5.21
CA THR A 68 2.54 12.86 -6.00
C THR A 68 3.29 14.04 -5.38
N ASP A 69 2.89 14.47 -4.18
CA ASP A 69 3.44 15.66 -3.53
C ASP A 69 4.92 15.53 -3.16
N ASP A 70 5.45 14.31 -3.01
CA ASP A 70 6.84 14.06 -2.63
C ASP A 70 7.75 13.62 -3.79
N TRP A 71 7.28 13.81 -5.03
CA TRP A 71 8.05 13.54 -6.26
C TRP A 71 9.05 14.64 -6.60
N VAL A 72 9.10 15.71 -5.82
CA VAL A 72 9.96 16.85 -6.03
C VAL A 72 10.32 17.51 -4.70
N ASN A 73 11.52 18.09 -4.64
CA ASN A 73 11.93 18.94 -3.52
C ASN A 73 11.25 20.30 -3.69
N HIS A 74 10.10 20.50 -3.06
CA HIS A 74 9.35 21.76 -3.11
C HIS A 74 10.13 22.89 -2.44
N VAL A 75 10.07 24.07 -3.06
CA VAL A 75 10.90 25.22 -2.70
C VAL A 75 10.06 26.28 -2.01
N VAL A 76 10.65 26.90 -0.99
CA VAL A 76 10.23 28.19 -0.42
C VAL A 76 11.39 29.18 -0.51
N ALA A 77 11.09 30.46 -0.64
CA ALA A 77 12.13 31.46 -0.86
C ALA A 77 11.67 32.86 -0.44
N ASP A 78 12.63 33.74 -0.19
CA ASP A 78 12.43 35.18 -0.06
C ASP A 78 13.37 35.92 -1.03
N ALA A 79 13.61 37.21 -0.79
CA ALA A 79 14.49 38.03 -1.61
C ALA A 79 16.00 37.69 -1.46
N SER A 80 16.37 36.86 -0.48
CA SER A 80 17.76 36.57 -0.08
C SER A 80 18.10 35.08 -0.21
N PHE A 81 17.20 34.19 0.17
CA PHE A 81 17.46 32.77 0.33
C PHE A 81 16.39 31.87 -0.29
N VAL A 82 16.80 30.63 -0.54
CA VAL A 82 15.98 29.52 -1.01
C VAL A 82 16.10 28.38 -0.02
N TRP A 83 14.99 27.85 0.46
CA TRP A 83 14.95 26.67 1.33
C TRP A 83 14.16 25.52 0.70
N LEU A 84 14.65 24.31 0.95
CA LEU A 84 13.99 23.09 0.51
C LEU A 84 14.38 21.90 1.40
N GLY A 85 13.44 20.99 1.60
CA GLY A 85 13.67 19.67 2.17
C GLY A 85 13.91 18.62 1.08
N SER A 86 14.59 17.54 1.43
CA SER A 86 14.83 16.41 0.54
C SER A 86 14.39 15.08 1.15
N SER A 87 13.68 14.29 0.35
CA SER A 87 13.35 12.90 0.66
C SER A 87 14.43 11.90 0.23
N GLY A 88 15.43 12.34 -0.56
CA GLY A 88 16.48 11.48 -1.10
C GLY A 88 17.74 11.41 -0.23
N ASP A 89 18.02 12.45 0.55
CA ASP A 89 19.20 12.52 1.43
C ASP A 89 18.91 12.97 2.87
N ASP A 90 17.63 13.06 3.25
CA ASP A 90 17.16 13.44 4.59
C ASP A 90 17.67 14.82 5.07
N THR A 91 17.83 15.79 4.16
CA THR A 91 18.34 17.13 4.51
C THR A 91 17.35 18.26 4.25
N VAL A 92 17.52 19.35 4.99
CA VAL A 92 17.00 20.69 4.67
C VAL A 92 18.17 21.58 4.32
N ARG A 93 18.07 22.34 3.23
CA ARG A 93 19.13 23.24 2.74
C ARG A 93 18.67 24.68 2.68
N CYS A 94 19.62 25.60 2.84
CA CYS A 94 19.49 27.00 2.48
C CYS A 94 20.52 27.33 1.40
N LEU A 95 20.04 27.94 0.32
CA LEU A 95 20.87 28.44 -0.76
C LEU A 95 20.71 29.95 -0.88
N ASN A 96 21.80 30.61 -1.25
CA ASN A 96 21.74 32.00 -1.68
C ASN A 96 20.87 32.13 -2.93
N VAL A 97 19.84 32.97 -2.93
CA VAL A 97 18.90 33.06 -4.06
C VAL A 97 19.57 33.61 -5.33
N ARG A 98 20.67 34.37 -5.21
CA ARG A 98 21.34 35.01 -6.35
C ARG A 98 22.36 34.10 -7.02
N THR A 99 23.06 33.27 -6.24
CA THR A 99 24.18 32.44 -6.74
C THR A 99 23.89 30.95 -6.73
N GLY A 100 22.87 30.51 -5.98
CA GLY A 100 22.59 29.10 -5.72
C GLY A 100 23.61 28.43 -4.80
N VAL A 101 24.59 29.15 -4.24
CA VAL A 101 25.56 28.54 -3.31
C VAL A 101 24.86 28.11 -2.02
N GLU A 102 25.17 26.90 -1.53
CA GLU A 102 24.66 26.40 -0.24
C GLU A 102 25.30 27.19 0.90
N GLU A 103 24.47 27.84 1.71
CA GLU A 103 24.89 28.58 2.90
C GLU A 103 24.96 27.65 4.12
N TRP A 104 23.97 26.76 4.24
CA TRP A 104 23.94 25.73 5.27
C TRP A 104 23.05 24.54 4.87
N SER A 105 23.28 23.40 5.53
CA SER A 105 22.42 22.22 5.49
C SER A 105 22.19 21.64 6.88
N PHE A 106 20.99 21.08 7.09
CA PHE A 106 20.56 20.44 8.33
C PHE A 106 20.11 19.01 8.02
N VAL A 107 20.60 18.03 8.78
CA VAL A 107 20.35 16.60 8.53
C VAL A 107 19.40 16.02 9.57
N THR A 108 18.29 15.44 9.12
CA THR A 108 17.34 14.70 9.97
C THR A 108 17.63 13.20 10.00
N ASP A 109 16.88 12.48 10.84
CA ASP A 109 17.00 11.02 10.98
C ASP A 109 16.11 10.25 10.00
N GLY A 110 15.41 10.96 9.12
CA GLY A 110 14.56 10.40 8.08
C GLY A 110 14.11 11.46 7.07
N PRO A 111 13.40 11.05 6.00
CA PRO A 111 13.03 11.89 4.88
C PRO A 111 12.30 13.19 5.25
N VAL A 112 12.67 14.30 4.61
CA VAL A 112 11.91 15.56 4.64
C VAL A 112 11.13 15.70 3.33
N ARG A 113 9.86 15.27 3.35
CA ARG A 113 9.05 15.09 2.12
C ARG A 113 8.35 16.35 1.63
N TYR A 114 8.06 17.28 2.53
CA TYR A 114 7.24 18.45 2.26
C TYR A 114 8.05 19.73 2.42
N ALA A 115 7.64 20.78 1.70
CA ALA A 115 8.29 22.08 1.77
C ALA A 115 8.35 22.59 3.23
N PRO A 116 9.48 23.18 3.65
CA PRO A 116 9.53 23.98 4.87
C PRO A 116 8.54 25.15 4.84
N VAL A 117 8.28 25.75 6.00
CA VAL A 117 7.49 26.97 6.14
C VAL A 117 8.35 28.06 6.77
N LEU A 118 8.48 29.19 6.08
CA LEU A 118 9.14 30.39 6.56
C LEU A 118 8.13 31.28 7.30
N ALA A 119 8.44 31.66 8.54
CA ALA A 119 7.69 32.67 9.27
C ALA A 119 8.66 33.58 10.06
N GLY A 120 8.83 34.81 9.57
CA GLY A 120 9.88 35.71 10.07
C GLY A 120 11.27 35.12 9.83
N GLU A 121 12.11 35.10 10.88
CA GLU A 121 13.48 34.55 10.83
C GLU A 121 13.54 33.03 11.07
N LEU A 122 12.40 32.35 11.18
CA LEU A 122 12.31 30.95 11.57
C LEU A 122 11.81 30.08 10.41
N LEU A 123 12.38 28.89 10.31
CA LEU A 123 12.01 27.88 9.34
C LEU A 123 11.50 26.63 10.06
N PHE A 124 10.32 26.16 9.67
CA PHE A 124 9.65 25.00 10.27
C PHE A 124 9.49 23.87 9.26
N PHE A 125 9.74 22.63 9.67
CA PHE A 125 9.55 21.47 8.80
C PHE A 125 9.28 20.20 9.60
N GLY A 126 8.61 19.24 8.97
CA GLY A 126 8.37 17.91 9.51
C GLY A 126 9.23 16.87 8.80
N SER A 127 9.60 15.81 9.51
CA SER A 127 10.33 14.67 8.96
C SER A 127 9.63 13.33 9.24
N ASP A 128 9.89 12.36 8.37
CA ASP A 128 9.51 10.96 8.57
C ASP A 128 10.14 10.36 9.87
N ASP A 129 11.11 11.04 10.50
CA ASP A 129 11.63 10.69 11.83
C ASP A 129 10.66 10.99 13.00
N GLY A 130 9.50 11.58 12.72
CA GLY A 130 8.44 11.85 13.71
C GLY A 130 8.56 13.19 14.43
N TYR A 131 9.52 14.03 14.04
CA TYR A 131 9.73 15.35 14.64
C TYR A 131 9.24 16.50 13.74
N VAL A 132 8.78 17.56 14.40
CA VAL A 132 8.74 18.91 13.85
C VAL A 132 9.95 19.68 14.34
N TYR A 133 10.64 20.36 13.44
CA TYR A 133 11.84 21.12 13.71
C TYR A 133 11.58 22.62 13.53
N CYS A 134 12.27 23.43 14.34
CA CYS A 134 12.41 24.86 14.16
C CYS A 134 13.90 25.22 14.11
N VAL A 135 14.32 25.87 13.03
CA VAL A 135 15.69 26.37 12.86
C VAL A 135 15.67 27.85 12.51
N LYS A 136 16.76 28.56 12.79
CA LYS A 136 17.02 29.89 12.24
C LYS A 136 17.13 29.79 10.72
N ALA A 137 16.33 30.56 9.97
CA ALA A 137 16.28 30.50 8.51
C ALA A 137 17.63 30.89 7.86
N GLU A 138 18.34 31.85 8.44
CA GLU A 138 19.64 32.32 7.91
C GLU A 138 20.80 31.35 8.19
N THR A 139 20.79 30.65 9.33
CA THR A 139 21.98 29.89 9.80
C THR A 139 21.77 28.38 9.94
N GLY A 140 20.54 27.89 9.86
CA GLY A 140 20.21 26.48 10.09
C GLY A 140 20.34 26.04 11.55
N ARG A 141 20.64 26.97 12.48
CA ARG A 141 20.80 26.66 13.90
C ARG A 141 19.48 26.16 14.48
N LEU A 142 19.50 24.95 15.04
CA LEU A 142 18.37 24.38 15.75
C LEU A 142 17.96 25.27 16.92
N ILE A 143 16.69 25.64 16.97
CA ILE A 143 16.08 26.35 18.10
C ILE A 143 15.38 25.35 19.00
N TRP A 144 14.49 24.55 18.44
CA TRP A 144 13.80 23.47 19.13
C TRP A 144 13.38 22.38 18.15
N ARG A 145 13.12 21.18 18.67
CA ARG A 145 12.43 20.09 17.95
C ARG A 145 11.40 19.43 18.86
N LYS A 146 10.32 18.92 18.27
CA LYS A 146 9.23 18.28 19.01
C LYS A 146 8.83 16.96 18.36
N HIS A 147 8.96 15.86 19.10
CA HIS A 147 8.42 14.56 18.70
C HIS A 147 6.89 14.57 18.84
N LEU A 148 6.17 14.14 17.80
CA LEU A 148 4.70 14.21 17.77
C LEU A 148 4.01 12.91 18.18
N GLY A 149 4.68 11.77 18.02
CA GLY A 149 4.20 10.48 18.49
C GLY A 149 4.29 10.31 20.02
N PRO A 150 3.71 9.25 20.59
CA PRO A 150 3.79 8.96 22.03
C PRO A 150 5.22 8.59 22.49
N ARG A 151 6.05 8.01 21.61
CA ARG A 151 7.45 7.65 21.88
C ARG A 151 8.25 7.58 20.58
N ASP A 152 9.59 7.71 20.64
CA ASP A 152 10.44 7.42 19.48
C ASP A 152 10.48 5.91 19.25
N TRP A 153 9.86 5.46 18.16
CA TRP A 153 9.82 4.06 17.75
C TRP A 153 9.84 3.99 16.24
N ARG A 154 10.76 3.21 15.68
CA ARG A 154 11.08 3.22 14.27
C ARG A 154 10.95 1.84 13.63
N ILE A 155 10.43 1.84 12.42
CA ILE A 155 10.16 0.64 11.62
C ILE A 155 10.71 0.82 10.20
N PRO A 156 11.05 -0.28 9.50
CA PRO A 156 11.20 -0.24 8.05
C PRO A 156 9.90 0.21 7.38
N GLY A 157 9.93 1.33 6.67
CA GLY A 157 8.81 1.95 5.98
C GLY A 157 9.24 2.50 4.63
N ASN A 158 8.73 1.94 3.53
CA ASN A 158 9.08 2.33 2.16
C ASN A 158 10.60 2.34 1.89
N GLY A 159 11.31 1.31 2.37
CA GLY A 159 12.76 1.17 2.19
C GLY A 159 13.62 2.06 3.08
N ARG A 160 13.02 2.79 4.03
CA ARG A 160 13.71 3.70 4.97
C ARG A 160 13.41 3.27 6.40
N MET A 161 14.31 3.54 7.35
CA MET A 161 14.00 3.38 8.78
C MET A 161 13.38 4.69 9.26
N ILE A 162 12.09 4.68 9.57
CA ILE A 162 11.31 5.90 9.87
C ILE A 162 10.52 5.71 11.16
N SER A 163 10.01 6.79 11.74
CA SER A 163 9.11 6.71 12.87
C SER A 163 7.83 5.95 12.50
N LEU A 164 7.27 5.20 13.46
CA LEU A 164 5.90 4.65 13.38
C LEU A 164 4.85 5.78 13.28
N TRP A 165 5.20 6.97 13.76
CA TRP A 165 4.39 8.19 13.64
C TRP A 165 5.12 9.25 12.81
N PRO A 166 5.34 9.03 11.50
CA PRO A 166 6.08 9.97 10.67
C PRO A 166 5.25 11.25 10.45
N VAL A 167 5.92 12.41 10.32
CA VAL A 167 5.27 13.68 9.99
C VAL A 167 5.11 13.78 8.47
N ARG A 168 4.06 13.13 7.95
CA ARG A 168 3.75 13.10 6.50
C ARG A 168 2.74 14.15 6.05
N THR A 169 2.74 15.29 6.71
CA THR A 169 1.99 16.45 6.26
C THR A 169 2.87 17.68 6.20
N GLY A 170 2.69 18.48 5.15
CA GLY A 170 3.25 19.83 5.11
C GLY A 170 2.60 20.69 6.21
N LEU A 171 3.41 21.47 6.92
CA LEU A 171 2.97 22.27 8.06
C LEU A 171 2.18 23.50 7.63
N VAL A 172 1.34 24.03 8.53
CA VAL A 172 0.77 25.38 8.42
C VAL A 172 1.19 26.18 9.64
N VAL A 173 1.68 27.40 9.41
CA VAL A 173 1.92 28.38 10.47
C VAL A 173 0.87 29.48 10.34
N ASN A 174 0.10 29.72 11.39
CA ASN A 174 -0.95 30.74 11.40
C ASN A 174 -1.10 31.33 12.81
N ASN A 175 -1.03 32.65 12.93
CA ASN A 175 -1.14 33.41 14.19
C ASN A 175 -0.26 32.86 15.33
N GLY A 176 1.03 32.63 15.04
CA GLY A 176 2.01 32.15 16.03
C GLY A 176 1.87 30.67 16.41
N ILE A 177 0.98 29.92 15.75
CA ILE A 177 0.76 28.49 15.99
C ILE A 177 1.12 27.67 14.74
N ILE A 178 1.80 26.55 14.97
CA ILE A 178 2.16 25.55 13.96
C ILE A 178 1.17 24.40 14.06
N TYR A 179 0.60 23.99 12.93
CA TYR A 179 -0.26 22.82 12.83
C TYR A 179 0.45 21.72 12.04
N GLY A 180 0.37 20.50 12.54
CA GLY A 180 0.99 19.32 11.94
C GLY A 180 0.27 18.04 12.32
N THR A 181 0.57 16.94 11.63
CA THR A 181 0.07 15.61 11.98
C THR A 181 1.17 14.56 11.93
N ALA A 182 1.00 13.48 12.67
CA ALA A 182 1.94 12.37 12.74
C ALA A 182 1.23 11.02 12.80
N GLY A 183 1.72 10.04 12.04
CA GLY A 183 1.14 8.71 11.93
C GLY A 183 0.30 8.49 10.67
N LEU A 184 0.29 7.24 10.19
CA LEU A 184 -0.49 6.81 9.02
C LEU A 184 -1.55 5.75 9.34
N TYR A 185 -1.40 5.05 10.46
CA TYR A 185 -2.18 3.86 10.80
C TYR A 185 -3.00 4.14 12.07
N PRO A 186 -4.31 4.41 11.97
CA PRO A 186 -5.15 4.71 13.14
C PRO A 186 -5.08 3.67 14.27
N SER A 187 -4.94 2.39 13.92
CA SER A 187 -4.76 1.27 14.86
C SER A 187 -3.48 1.40 15.70
N GLN A 188 -2.46 2.08 15.17
CA GLN A 188 -1.18 2.36 15.83
C GLN A 188 -1.17 3.76 16.49
N GLY A 189 -2.25 4.53 16.34
CA GLY A 189 -2.35 5.92 16.75
C GLY A 189 -1.93 6.89 15.64
N VAL A 190 -2.70 7.95 15.48
CA VAL A 190 -2.43 9.09 14.60
C VAL A 190 -2.77 10.34 15.37
N TYR A 191 -1.96 11.39 15.26
CA TYR A 191 -2.10 12.60 16.06
C TYR A 191 -2.10 13.85 15.19
N ALA A 192 -3.03 14.77 15.45
CA ALA A 192 -2.91 16.17 15.05
C ALA A 192 -2.42 17.00 16.23
N VAL A 193 -1.62 18.02 15.96
CA VAL A 193 -1.05 18.91 16.98
C VAL A 193 -1.15 20.37 16.58
N ALA A 194 -1.27 21.23 17.58
CA ALA A 194 -0.93 22.64 17.51
C ALA A 194 0.24 22.92 18.45
N LEU A 195 1.28 23.57 17.94
CA LEU A 195 2.49 23.93 18.68
C LEU A 195 2.69 25.45 18.67
N ASN A 196 3.22 26.01 19.75
CA ASN A 196 3.66 27.40 19.76
C ASN A 196 4.93 27.56 18.91
N VAL A 197 4.97 28.61 18.07
CA VAL A 197 6.12 28.95 17.24
C VAL A 197 7.39 29.21 18.07
N SER A 198 7.27 29.82 19.26
CA SER A 198 8.44 30.29 20.02
C SER A 198 9.29 29.16 20.61
N ASP A 199 8.65 28.10 21.10
CA ASP A 199 9.30 27.06 21.90
C ASP A 199 8.87 25.62 21.58
N GLY A 200 7.92 25.43 20.65
CA GLY A 200 7.39 24.12 20.31
C GLY A 200 6.53 23.48 21.42
N SER A 201 6.10 24.27 22.41
CA SER A 201 5.16 23.82 23.43
C SER A 201 3.82 23.43 22.80
N VAL A 202 3.19 22.38 23.33
CA VAL A 202 1.93 21.85 22.79
C VAL A 202 0.78 22.73 23.27
N VAL A 203 0.05 23.34 22.34
CA VAL A 203 -1.21 24.04 22.61
C VAL A 203 -2.34 23.02 22.76
N TRP A 204 -2.46 22.11 21.78
CA TRP A 204 -3.36 20.97 21.86
C TRP A 204 -2.82 19.78 21.06
N ARG A 205 -3.28 18.59 21.41
CA ARG A 205 -3.03 17.33 20.69
C ARG A 205 -4.32 16.52 20.63
N GLN A 206 -4.64 16.02 19.45
CA GLN A 206 -5.84 15.22 19.22
C GLN A 206 -5.51 13.91 18.49
N LYS A 207 -6.18 12.81 18.89
CA LYS A 207 -6.07 11.53 18.19
C LYS A 207 -7.00 11.53 16.98
N LEU A 208 -6.50 11.09 15.85
CA LEU A 208 -7.26 10.97 14.61
C LEU A 208 -7.54 9.51 14.27
N ASN A 209 -8.66 9.27 13.59
CA ASN A 209 -9.01 7.98 13.00
C ASN A 209 -8.90 7.98 11.46
N VAL A 210 -7.96 8.75 10.93
CA VAL A 210 -7.66 8.86 9.49
C VAL A 210 -6.16 8.74 9.24
N SER A 211 -5.75 8.59 7.97
CA SER A 211 -4.34 8.49 7.55
C SER A 211 -3.91 9.80 6.87
N PRO A 212 -3.40 10.80 7.62
CA PRO A 212 -3.12 12.14 7.11
C PRO A 212 -1.87 12.15 6.23
N GLN A 213 -2.01 12.69 5.02
CA GLN A 213 -0.94 12.78 4.01
C GLN A 213 -1.21 13.96 3.08
N GLY A 214 -0.22 14.82 2.86
CA GLY A 214 -0.31 16.00 1.98
C GLY A 214 -0.11 17.34 2.70
N TYR A 215 -0.27 18.46 1.98
CA TYR A 215 -0.12 19.80 2.56
C TYR A 215 -1.36 20.23 3.36
N LEU A 216 -1.19 20.54 4.65
CA LEU A 216 -2.27 21.12 5.45
C LEU A 216 -2.69 22.50 4.92
N LEU A 217 -3.95 22.86 5.17
CA LEU A 217 -4.50 24.19 4.91
C LEU A 217 -5.18 24.74 6.17
N SER A 218 -5.29 26.07 6.28
CA SER A 218 -6.01 26.72 7.38
C SER A 218 -6.96 27.79 6.85
N SER A 219 -8.18 27.80 7.38
CA SER A 219 -9.06 28.98 7.38
C SER A 219 -8.95 29.70 8.73
N GLU A 220 -9.81 30.69 8.95
CA GLU A 220 -9.95 31.35 10.25
C GLU A 220 -10.41 30.41 11.37
N THR A 221 -11.16 29.35 11.04
CA THR A 221 -11.80 28.48 12.04
C THR A 221 -11.37 27.02 11.94
N MET A 222 -10.80 26.57 10.82
CA MET A 222 -10.52 25.16 10.58
C MET A 222 -9.10 24.90 10.09
N ILE A 223 -8.58 23.74 10.45
CA ILE A 223 -7.43 23.10 9.81
C ILE A 223 -7.95 21.97 8.91
N PHE A 224 -7.56 21.99 7.65
CA PHE A 224 -7.87 20.94 6.68
C PHE A 224 -6.72 19.96 6.61
N VAL A 225 -7.04 18.70 6.84
CA VAL A 225 -6.09 17.59 6.86
C VAL A 225 -6.36 16.71 5.64
N PRO A 226 -5.51 16.77 4.61
CA PRO A 226 -5.59 15.84 3.49
C PRO A 226 -5.19 14.43 3.93
N THR A 227 -5.75 13.38 3.28
CA THR A 227 -5.59 11.98 3.69
C THR A 227 -5.08 11.09 2.54
N GLY A 228 -4.28 11.69 1.67
CA GLY A 228 -3.73 11.07 0.47
C GLY A 228 -4.84 10.72 -0.54
N ARG A 229 -5.11 9.42 -0.70
CA ARG A 229 -6.17 8.94 -1.61
C ARG A 229 -7.58 9.06 -1.01
N GLY A 230 -7.66 9.22 0.31
CA GLY A 230 -8.90 9.37 1.04
C GLY A 230 -9.46 10.79 0.99
N ASN A 231 -10.63 10.99 1.57
CA ASN A 231 -11.24 12.31 1.65
C ASN A 231 -10.58 13.13 2.78
N PRO A 232 -10.37 14.44 2.57
CA PRO A 232 -9.88 15.31 3.64
C PRO A 232 -10.84 15.37 4.82
N VAL A 233 -10.30 15.76 5.98
CA VAL A 233 -11.09 16.08 7.18
C VAL A 233 -10.79 17.50 7.68
N GLY A 234 -11.74 18.11 8.37
CA GLY A 234 -11.65 19.43 8.98
C GLY A 234 -11.64 19.34 10.49
N LEU A 235 -10.62 19.94 11.10
CA LEU A 235 -10.46 20.08 12.54
C LEU A 235 -10.75 21.53 12.94
N ASP A 236 -11.37 21.72 14.09
CA ASP A 236 -11.45 23.05 14.72
C ASP A 236 -10.03 23.55 15.04
N ARG A 237 -9.72 24.78 14.66
CA ARG A 237 -8.36 25.33 14.77
C ARG A 237 -7.93 25.56 16.22
N GLY A 238 -8.86 25.95 17.10
CA GLY A 238 -8.58 26.26 18.50
C GLY A 238 -8.41 25.03 19.38
N THR A 239 -9.12 23.94 19.06
CA THR A 239 -9.23 22.75 19.93
C THR A 239 -8.70 21.47 19.29
N GLY A 240 -8.52 21.45 17.96
CA GLY A 240 -8.16 20.26 17.19
C GLY A 240 -9.28 19.22 17.05
N ARG A 241 -10.48 19.49 17.58
CA ARG A 241 -11.61 18.56 17.51
C ARG A 241 -12.01 18.34 16.05
N LEU A 242 -12.24 17.09 15.66
CA LEU A 242 -12.83 16.77 14.36
C LEU A 242 -14.24 17.37 14.28
N ILE A 243 -14.45 18.29 13.34
CA ILE A 243 -15.73 18.99 13.12
C ILE A 243 -16.38 18.63 11.80
N ARG A 244 -15.62 18.12 10.82
CA ARG A 244 -16.15 17.80 9.50
C ARG A 244 -15.37 16.72 8.76
N SER A 245 -16.09 15.85 8.07
CA SER A 245 -15.53 14.99 7.01
C SER A 245 -16.05 15.49 5.67
N PHE A 246 -15.17 15.54 4.67
CA PHE A 246 -15.54 16.02 3.34
C PHE A 246 -15.94 14.86 2.42
N ASN A 247 -16.76 15.17 1.43
CA ASN A 247 -17.15 14.24 0.38
C ASN A 247 -16.32 14.52 -0.88
N GLY A 248 -16.18 13.54 -1.76
CA GLY A 248 -15.42 13.67 -2.99
C GLY A 248 -14.55 12.48 -3.28
N VAL A 249 -13.70 12.63 -4.29
CA VAL A 249 -12.72 11.64 -4.76
C VAL A 249 -11.31 12.20 -4.62
N GLY A 250 -10.44 11.46 -3.91
CA GLY A 250 -9.08 11.89 -3.61
C GLY A 250 -8.98 12.98 -2.54
N GLY A 251 -7.75 13.38 -2.25
CA GLY A 251 -7.47 14.37 -1.22
C GLY A 251 -5.97 14.59 -1.00
N ALA A 252 -5.14 14.35 -2.01
CA ALA A 252 -3.69 14.58 -1.91
C ALA A 252 -3.38 16.04 -2.26
N PHE A 253 -3.98 16.53 -3.36
CA PHE A 253 -3.98 17.93 -3.70
C PHE A 253 -5.22 18.62 -3.11
N ALA A 254 -5.02 19.76 -2.46
CA ALA A 254 -6.09 20.58 -1.95
C ALA A 254 -5.73 22.07 -1.96
N VAL A 255 -6.74 22.91 -2.19
CA VAL A 255 -6.63 24.38 -2.24
C VAL A 255 -7.83 25.00 -1.55
N LEU A 256 -7.59 26.07 -0.78
CA LEU A 256 -8.61 26.86 -0.09
C LEU A 256 -8.64 28.28 -0.66
N ILE A 257 -9.76 28.68 -1.27
CA ILE A 257 -9.97 30.01 -1.87
C ILE A 257 -11.32 30.53 -1.42
N ASP A 258 -11.42 31.77 -0.95
CA ASP A 258 -12.69 32.38 -0.51
C ASP A 258 -13.52 31.52 0.47
N ASN A 259 -12.87 30.77 1.38
CA ASN A 259 -13.53 29.76 2.23
C ASN A 259 -14.28 28.66 1.44
N GLU A 260 -13.79 28.30 0.26
CA GLU A 260 -14.19 27.12 -0.52
C GLU A 260 -13.01 26.16 -0.62
N LEU A 261 -13.24 24.88 -0.27
CA LEU A 261 -12.23 23.84 -0.36
C LEU A 261 -12.35 23.11 -1.69
N PHE A 262 -11.26 23.02 -2.44
CA PHE A 262 -11.13 22.15 -3.61
C PHE A 262 -10.14 21.04 -3.27
N SER A 263 -10.51 19.79 -3.52
CA SER A 263 -9.65 18.63 -3.21
C SER A 263 -9.73 17.55 -4.30
N GLY A 264 -8.61 16.89 -4.57
CA GLY A 264 -8.52 15.83 -5.58
C GLY A 264 -7.07 15.49 -5.90
N PRO A 265 -6.75 15.09 -7.15
CA PRO A 265 -7.71 14.62 -8.14
C PRO A 265 -8.39 13.31 -7.73
N GLY A 266 -9.61 13.10 -8.21
CA GLY A 266 -10.25 11.80 -8.25
C GLY A 266 -9.62 10.85 -9.27
N ASN A 267 -10.17 9.66 -9.41
CA ASN A 267 -9.67 8.66 -10.37
C ASN A 267 -9.81 9.10 -11.83
N ASP A 268 -10.75 10.01 -12.07
CA ASP A 268 -11.07 10.56 -13.38
C ASP A 268 -10.43 11.95 -13.58
N GLY A 269 -9.49 12.34 -12.71
CA GLY A 269 -8.87 13.66 -12.75
C GLY A 269 -9.77 14.80 -12.27
N THR A 270 -10.85 14.54 -11.49
CA THR A 270 -11.73 15.61 -11.00
C THR A 270 -11.26 16.24 -9.69
N LEU A 271 -11.21 17.57 -9.62
CA LEU A 271 -11.16 18.34 -8.37
C LEU A 271 -12.58 18.53 -7.82
N THR A 272 -12.82 17.99 -6.63
CA THR A 272 -14.11 18.09 -5.94
C THR A 272 -14.19 19.40 -5.17
N HIS A 273 -15.26 20.17 -5.40
CA HIS A 273 -15.58 21.35 -4.62
C HIS A 273 -16.39 20.99 -3.36
N ASN A 274 -15.94 21.48 -2.21
CA ASN A 274 -16.57 21.35 -0.91
C ASN A 274 -16.81 22.73 -0.30
N LYS A 275 -18.09 23.08 -0.09
CA LYS A 275 -18.49 24.36 0.51
C LYS A 275 -18.26 24.40 2.02
N LEU A 276 -17.74 25.52 2.52
CA LEU A 276 -17.67 25.78 3.96
C LEU A 276 -18.83 26.63 4.49
N GLN A 277 -19.49 27.43 3.64
CA GLN A 277 -20.67 28.23 3.98
C GLN A 277 -21.84 28.02 2.97
N PRO A 278 -23.10 28.37 3.32
CA PRO A 278 -24.27 28.04 2.50
C PRO A 278 -24.37 28.74 1.13
N GLN A 279 -23.76 29.91 0.96
CA GLN A 279 -23.99 30.78 -0.21
C GLN A 279 -22.99 30.53 -1.36
N GLY A 280 -23.49 30.46 -2.60
CA GLY A 280 -22.69 30.27 -3.82
C GLY A 280 -22.29 28.81 -4.12
N LYS A 281 -22.23 28.40 -5.40
CA LYS A 281 -21.67 27.11 -5.85
C LYS A 281 -20.61 27.39 -6.92
N LEU A 282 -19.34 27.12 -6.65
CA LEU A 282 -18.42 26.73 -7.72
C LEU A 282 -18.73 25.28 -8.15
N ALA A 283 -18.46 24.94 -9.40
CA ALA A 283 -18.63 23.57 -9.90
C ALA A 283 -17.43 22.69 -9.50
N SER A 284 -17.60 21.37 -9.49
CA SER A 284 -16.44 20.47 -9.58
C SER A 284 -15.87 20.54 -11.00
N PHE A 285 -14.56 20.38 -11.13
CA PHE A 285 -13.86 20.58 -12.39
C PHE A 285 -12.98 19.38 -12.71
N LYS A 286 -12.88 19.00 -13.99
CA LYS A 286 -11.72 18.25 -14.46
C LYS A 286 -10.46 19.08 -14.24
N GLY A 287 -9.46 18.50 -13.62
CA GLY A 287 -8.26 19.18 -13.16
C GLY A 287 -7.39 18.29 -12.29
N ASN A 288 -6.09 18.27 -12.60
CA ASN A 288 -5.07 17.67 -11.74
C ASN A 288 -4.39 18.72 -10.85
N ALA A 289 -4.43 19.99 -11.25
CA ALA A 289 -3.91 21.11 -10.46
C ALA A 289 -4.71 22.41 -10.73
N MET A 290 -4.62 23.37 -9.81
CA MET A 290 -5.24 24.69 -9.99
C MET A 290 -4.43 25.81 -9.32
N ALA A 291 -4.41 26.99 -9.95
CA ALA A 291 -3.97 28.24 -9.33
C ALA A 291 -5.12 29.25 -9.29
N ALA A 292 -5.13 30.18 -8.34
CA ALA A 292 -6.20 31.17 -8.24
C ALA A 292 -5.70 32.53 -7.78
N SER A 293 -5.99 33.55 -8.58
CA SER A 293 -5.87 34.95 -8.19
C SER A 293 -7.16 35.41 -7.46
N PRO A 294 -7.22 36.65 -6.94
CA PRO A 294 -8.43 37.17 -6.31
C PRO A 294 -9.70 37.10 -7.18
N SER A 295 -9.59 37.23 -8.51
CA SER A 295 -10.74 37.24 -9.43
C SER A 295 -10.83 36.02 -10.37
N HIS A 296 -9.70 35.34 -10.64
CA HIS A 296 -9.63 34.28 -11.66
C HIS A 296 -9.16 32.95 -11.08
N SER A 297 -9.65 31.87 -11.69
CA SER A 297 -9.15 30.51 -11.44
C SER A 297 -8.56 29.93 -12.71
N PHE A 298 -7.37 29.35 -12.60
CA PHE A 298 -6.66 28.68 -13.67
C PHE A 298 -6.62 27.18 -13.38
N LEU A 299 -7.29 26.40 -14.23
CA LEU A 299 -7.44 24.96 -14.04
C LEU A 299 -6.58 24.22 -15.05
N LEU A 300 -5.76 23.31 -14.57
CA LEU A 300 -4.88 22.46 -15.38
C LEU A 300 -5.36 21.01 -15.31
N ASP A 301 -5.61 20.41 -16.46
CA ASP A 301 -5.89 18.98 -16.63
C ASP A 301 -4.94 18.34 -17.66
N GLU A 302 -5.15 17.07 -17.98
CA GLU A 302 -4.36 16.31 -18.96
C GLU A 302 -4.42 16.84 -20.40
N ASN A 303 -5.45 17.64 -20.72
CA ASN A 303 -5.66 18.20 -22.05
C ASN A 303 -5.13 19.64 -22.16
N GLY A 304 -5.05 20.37 -21.05
CA GLY A 304 -4.41 21.67 -21.01
C GLY A 304 -4.92 22.57 -19.90
N VAL A 305 -4.95 23.88 -20.18
CA VAL A 305 -5.24 24.92 -19.20
C VAL A 305 -6.40 25.81 -19.62
N ARG A 306 -7.23 26.20 -18.65
CA ARG A 306 -8.32 27.16 -18.85
C ARG A 306 -8.33 28.24 -17.79
N SER A 307 -8.63 29.48 -18.20
CA SER A 307 -8.89 30.61 -17.31
C SER A 307 -10.39 30.82 -17.14
N ILE A 308 -10.83 30.99 -15.90
CA ILE A 308 -12.22 31.23 -15.54
C ILE A 308 -12.30 32.51 -14.71
N ASP A 309 -13.13 33.45 -15.14
CA ASP A 309 -13.61 34.55 -14.28
C ASP A 309 -14.52 33.95 -13.20
N ARG A 310 -14.02 33.90 -11.97
CA ARG A 310 -14.68 33.18 -10.88
C ARG A 310 -16.00 33.86 -10.47
N LEU A 311 -16.09 35.18 -10.57
CA LEU A 311 -17.28 35.94 -10.19
C LEU A 311 -18.39 35.78 -11.23
N ALA A 312 -18.06 35.96 -12.51
CA ALA A 312 -19.00 35.75 -13.61
C ALA A 312 -19.51 34.31 -13.64
N TYR A 313 -18.62 33.33 -13.47
CA TYR A 313 -18.99 31.92 -13.44
C TYR A 313 -19.93 31.57 -12.27
N ARG A 314 -19.66 32.10 -11.07
CA ARG A 314 -20.52 31.91 -9.89
C ARG A 314 -21.92 32.49 -10.11
N LYS A 315 -22.00 33.70 -10.67
CA LYS A 315 -23.28 34.36 -10.97
C LYS A 315 -24.10 33.53 -11.95
N ALA A 316 -23.52 33.19 -13.10
CA ALA A 316 -24.18 32.37 -14.12
C ALA A 316 -24.60 30.99 -13.58
N GLY A 317 -23.78 30.36 -12.74
CA GLY A 317 -24.11 29.10 -12.07
C GLY A 317 -25.29 29.21 -11.08
N LYS A 318 -25.38 30.31 -10.34
CA LYS A 318 -26.51 30.61 -9.43
C LYS A 318 -27.80 30.81 -10.24
N ASP A 319 -27.74 31.56 -11.32
CA ASP A 319 -28.89 31.88 -12.17
C ASP A 319 -29.43 30.61 -12.85
N ALA A 320 -28.54 29.78 -13.42
CA ALA A 320 -28.91 28.48 -14.00
C ALA A 320 -29.52 27.52 -12.95
N GLY A 321 -28.96 27.48 -11.74
CA GLY A 321 -29.47 26.66 -10.64
C GLY A 321 -30.87 27.10 -10.18
N SER A 322 -31.10 28.41 -10.09
CA SER A 322 -32.41 29.00 -9.75
C SER A 322 -33.46 28.65 -10.80
N ALA A 323 -33.14 28.87 -12.09
CA ALA A 323 -34.04 28.55 -13.20
C ALA A 323 -34.37 27.05 -13.25
N THR A 324 -33.37 26.17 -13.06
CA THR A 324 -33.58 24.71 -13.04
C THR A 324 -34.51 24.28 -11.91
N LYS A 325 -34.33 24.83 -10.70
CA LYS A 325 -35.19 24.54 -9.55
C LYS A 325 -36.63 24.97 -9.81
N GLN A 326 -36.83 26.17 -10.36
CA GLN A 326 -38.17 26.69 -10.69
C GLN A 326 -38.83 25.88 -11.82
N ILE A 327 -38.09 25.51 -12.87
CA ILE A 327 -38.58 24.62 -13.93
C ILE A 327 -39.05 23.28 -13.34
N GLY A 328 -38.28 22.69 -12.41
CA GLY A 328 -38.67 21.45 -11.74
C GLY A 328 -39.99 21.58 -10.97
N LEU A 329 -40.17 22.68 -10.23
CA LEU A 329 -41.42 22.97 -9.52
C LEU A 329 -42.61 23.14 -10.48
N LEU A 330 -42.43 23.92 -11.57
CA LEU A 330 -43.49 24.14 -12.56
C LEU A 330 -43.83 22.86 -13.34
N LYS A 331 -42.86 22.01 -13.67
CA LYS A 331 -43.11 20.69 -14.27
C LYS A 331 -43.91 19.78 -13.33
N GLY A 332 -43.58 19.81 -12.03
CA GLY A 332 -44.34 19.09 -11.00
C GLY A 332 -45.79 19.57 -10.91
N GLU A 333 -46.03 20.87 -11.01
CA GLU A 333 -47.38 21.45 -11.04
C GLU A 333 -48.13 21.10 -12.33
N LEU A 334 -47.47 21.16 -13.49
CA LEU A 334 -48.04 20.86 -14.80
C LEU A 334 -48.58 19.42 -14.93
N ASN A 335 -47.99 18.49 -14.17
CA ASN A 335 -48.35 17.07 -14.16
C ASN A 335 -49.61 16.74 -13.33
N LYS A 336 -50.22 17.71 -12.63
CA LYS A 336 -51.46 17.47 -11.87
C LYS A 336 -52.65 17.30 -12.81
N LYS A 337 -53.45 16.24 -12.62
CA LYS A 337 -54.60 15.88 -13.47
C LYS A 337 -55.75 16.88 -13.43
N SER A 338 -55.85 17.70 -12.37
CA SER A 338 -56.95 18.65 -12.12
C SER A 338 -56.70 20.08 -12.66
N LEU A 339 -55.73 20.28 -13.57
CA LEU A 339 -55.37 21.62 -14.04
C LEU A 339 -56.31 22.15 -15.14
N SER A 340 -56.75 23.40 -14.99
CA SER A 340 -57.51 24.10 -16.05
C SER A 340 -56.64 24.43 -17.26
N LEU A 341 -57.26 24.52 -18.45
CA LEU A 341 -56.57 24.86 -19.72
C LEU A 341 -55.83 26.21 -19.62
N THR A 342 -56.45 27.22 -19.02
CA THR A 342 -55.86 28.55 -18.82
C THR A 342 -54.61 28.49 -17.93
N ARG A 343 -54.67 27.75 -16.81
CA ARG A 343 -53.53 27.58 -15.91
C ARG A 343 -52.41 26.78 -16.58
N ARG A 344 -52.74 25.76 -17.37
CA ARG A 344 -51.78 24.98 -18.15
C ARG A 344 -51.02 25.85 -19.15
N ALA A 345 -51.73 26.68 -19.93
CA ALA A 345 -51.11 27.61 -20.88
C ALA A 345 -50.26 28.70 -20.18
N PHE A 346 -50.65 29.14 -18.99
CA PHE A 346 -49.85 30.04 -18.17
C PHE A 346 -48.53 29.39 -17.70
N LEU A 347 -48.60 28.17 -17.14
CA LEU A 347 -47.42 27.44 -16.69
C LEU A 347 -46.46 27.12 -17.85
N GLN A 348 -46.98 26.74 -19.02
CA GLN A 348 -46.18 26.51 -20.22
C GLN A 348 -45.42 27.77 -20.68
N ARG A 349 -46.06 28.95 -20.64
CA ARG A 349 -45.39 30.23 -20.94
C ARG A 349 -44.30 30.57 -19.92
N GLN A 350 -44.54 30.34 -18.63
CA GLN A 350 -43.51 30.53 -17.61
C GLN A 350 -42.35 29.54 -17.77
N LEU A 351 -42.65 28.30 -18.18
CA LEU A 351 -41.64 27.29 -18.49
C LEU A 351 -40.73 27.75 -19.64
N GLY A 352 -41.31 28.33 -20.70
CA GLY A 352 -40.56 28.91 -21.83
C GLY A 352 -39.59 30.00 -21.38
N LYS A 353 -40.10 31.01 -20.64
CA LYS A 353 -39.26 32.11 -20.10
C LYS A 353 -38.12 31.62 -19.20
N LEU A 354 -38.38 30.62 -18.36
CA LEU A 354 -37.35 30.03 -17.52
C LEU A 354 -36.37 29.17 -18.33
N GLY A 355 -36.82 28.54 -19.41
CA GLY A 355 -35.97 27.87 -20.39
C GLY A 355 -34.99 28.86 -21.03
N ASP A 356 -35.49 30.00 -21.52
CA ASP A 356 -34.66 31.06 -22.08
C ASP A 356 -33.66 31.62 -21.06
N SER A 357 -34.10 31.81 -19.81
CA SER A 357 -33.24 32.24 -18.70
C SER A 357 -32.15 31.23 -18.37
N LEU A 358 -32.48 29.94 -18.40
CA LEU A 358 -31.52 28.85 -18.20
C LEU A 358 -30.48 28.82 -19.33
N ASP A 359 -30.91 29.01 -20.57
CA ASP A 359 -30.01 29.01 -21.73
C ASP A 359 -29.16 30.28 -21.82
N ALA A 360 -29.69 31.43 -21.39
CA ALA A 360 -28.91 32.65 -21.17
C ALA A 360 -27.82 32.42 -20.10
N ALA A 361 -28.19 31.87 -18.94
CA ALA A 361 -27.23 31.57 -17.87
C ALA A 361 -26.17 30.52 -18.29
N LYS A 362 -26.52 29.54 -19.13
CA LYS A 362 -25.54 28.61 -19.72
C LYS A 362 -24.57 29.34 -20.65
N ARG A 363 -25.04 30.26 -21.50
CA ARG A 363 -24.19 31.07 -22.37
C ARG A 363 -23.25 31.98 -21.58
N GLU A 364 -23.75 32.65 -20.55
CA GLU A 364 -22.92 33.45 -19.64
C GLU A 364 -21.84 32.61 -18.94
N ARG A 365 -22.19 31.37 -18.54
CA ARG A 365 -21.22 30.45 -17.93
C ARG A 365 -20.13 30.01 -18.90
N ILE A 366 -20.45 29.86 -20.19
CA ILE A 366 -19.46 29.61 -21.26
C ILE A 366 -18.59 30.85 -21.46
N ALA A 367 -19.19 32.04 -21.51
CA ALA A 367 -18.48 33.31 -21.67
C ALA A 367 -17.55 33.66 -20.49
N ALA A 368 -17.83 33.13 -19.29
CA ALA A 368 -16.96 33.27 -18.13
C ALA A 368 -15.63 32.49 -18.26
N VAL A 369 -15.51 31.57 -19.22
CA VAL A 369 -14.23 30.96 -19.62
C VAL A 369 -13.55 31.91 -20.60
N GLN A 370 -12.55 32.66 -20.13
CA GLN A 370 -11.89 33.69 -20.94
C GLN A 370 -11.08 33.10 -22.09
N TRP A 371 -10.37 32.01 -21.83
CA TRP A 371 -9.64 31.24 -22.82
C TRP A 371 -9.40 29.80 -22.32
N SER A 372 -9.17 28.90 -23.27
CA SER A 372 -8.86 27.49 -23.02
C SER A 372 -7.84 27.04 -24.07
N ILE A 373 -6.72 26.49 -23.61
CA ILE A 373 -5.58 26.13 -24.46
C ILE A 373 -5.24 24.66 -24.26
N LYS A 374 -5.11 23.94 -25.38
CA LYS A 374 -4.61 22.57 -25.38
C LYS A 374 -3.09 22.58 -25.19
N VAL A 375 -2.62 22.01 -24.09
CA VAL A 375 -1.19 21.87 -23.79
C VAL A 375 -0.98 20.58 -23.02
N LEU A 376 -0.26 19.64 -23.64
CA LEU A 376 0.00 18.32 -23.07
C LEU A 376 1.23 18.34 -22.16
N ASP A 377 1.39 17.29 -21.37
CA ASP A 377 2.55 17.04 -20.50
C ASP A 377 2.85 18.14 -19.47
N ARG A 378 1.87 19.00 -19.18
CA ARG A 378 1.92 19.96 -18.06
C ARG A 378 1.27 19.33 -16.84
N SER A 379 1.93 19.45 -15.70
CA SER A 379 1.46 18.86 -14.44
C SER A 379 1.36 19.85 -13.30
N GLN A 380 1.90 21.06 -13.45
CA GLN A 380 1.92 22.09 -12.41
C GLN A 380 1.60 23.47 -12.95
N ILE A 381 0.96 24.27 -12.11
CA ILE A 381 0.55 25.63 -12.42
C ILE A 381 0.69 26.54 -11.19
N ILE A 382 1.23 27.75 -11.40
CA ILE A 382 1.12 28.90 -10.48
C ILE A 382 0.64 30.13 -11.28
N ALA A 383 0.09 31.11 -10.59
CA ALA A 383 -0.36 32.38 -11.15
C ALA A 383 0.43 33.55 -10.56
N LEU A 384 0.79 34.48 -11.42
CA LEU A 384 1.42 35.77 -11.11
C LEU A 384 0.49 36.88 -11.60
N ASP A 385 0.79 38.14 -11.29
CA ASP A 385 -0.10 39.26 -11.60
C ASP A 385 -0.25 39.52 -13.12
N ASN A 386 0.73 39.11 -13.93
CA ASN A 386 0.73 39.30 -15.38
C ASN A 386 0.74 38.00 -16.22
N CYS A 387 0.93 36.83 -15.60
CA CYS A 387 0.97 35.56 -16.32
C CYS A 387 0.63 34.36 -15.43
N ILE A 388 0.31 33.22 -16.05
CA ILE A 388 0.46 31.91 -15.41
C ILE A 388 1.81 31.30 -15.77
N VAL A 389 2.35 30.46 -14.88
CA VAL A 389 3.54 29.65 -15.15
C VAL A 389 3.16 28.19 -15.09
N LEU A 390 3.52 27.43 -16.13
CA LEU A 390 3.26 26.01 -16.28
C LEU A 390 4.56 25.21 -16.23
N GLY A 391 4.58 24.15 -15.43
CA GLY A 391 5.66 23.16 -15.37
C GLY A 391 5.23 21.84 -16.00
N GLY A 392 6.12 21.24 -16.79
CA GLY A 392 5.88 19.98 -17.48
C GLY A 392 7.13 19.20 -17.79
N VAL A 393 6.98 18.16 -18.61
CA VAL A 393 8.10 17.31 -19.05
C VAL A 393 9.06 18.13 -19.93
N GLY A 394 10.29 18.32 -19.45
CA GLY A 394 11.37 19.00 -20.18
C GLY A 394 11.25 20.52 -20.29
N VAL A 395 10.21 21.14 -19.73
CA VAL A 395 9.90 22.55 -20.00
C VAL A 395 9.20 23.26 -18.83
N VAL A 396 9.50 24.55 -18.70
CA VAL A 396 8.72 25.53 -17.96
C VAL A 396 8.37 26.68 -18.89
N GLU A 397 7.14 27.19 -18.81
CA GLU A 397 6.66 28.28 -19.67
C GLU A 397 5.75 29.24 -18.94
N ALA A 398 5.80 30.52 -19.31
CA ALA A 398 4.90 31.55 -18.83
C ALA A 398 3.95 31.99 -19.94
N ARG A 399 2.66 32.09 -19.60
CA ARG A 399 1.60 32.44 -20.53
C ARG A 399 0.81 33.65 -20.05
N SER A 400 0.46 34.52 -20.98
CA SER A 400 -0.32 35.74 -20.74
C SER A 400 -1.65 35.44 -20.05
N LEU A 401 -2.05 36.26 -19.07
CA LEU A 401 -3.40 36.16 -18.50
C LEU A 401 -4.51 36.59 -19.46
N VAL A 402 -4.18 37.39 -20.48
CA VAL A 402 -5.17 37.99 -21.40
C VAL A 402 -5.69 36.96 -22.40
N ASP A 403 -4.79 36.20 -23.02
CA ASP A 403 -5.10 35.31 -24.15
C ASP A 403 -4.45 33.92 -24.04
N GLY A 404 -3.65 33.68 -22.99
CA GLY A 404 -2.92 32.43 -22.76
C GLY A 404 -1.76 32.16 -23.74
N SER A 405 -1.37 33.15 -24.56
CA SER A 405 -0.21 33.07 -25.44
C SER A 405 1.09 32.86 -24.64
N VAL A 406 2.03 32.07 -25.18
CA VAL A 406 3.36 31.88 -24.56
C VAL A 406 4.14 33.18 -24.67
N ARG A 407 4.61 33.69 -23.52
CA ARG A 407 5.41 34.93 -23.43
C ARG A 407 6.86 34.66 -23.10
N TRP A 408 7.14 33.51 -22.48
CA TRP A 408 8.47 33.08 -22.09
C TRP A 408 8.51 31.55 -21.92
N SER A 409 9.63 30.91 -22.20
CA SER A 409 9.84 29.48 -21.92
C SER A 409 11.31 29.14 -21.73
N ALA A 410 11.57 28.07 -20.99
CA ALA A 410 12.90 27.51 -20.81
C ALA A 410 12.86 25.98 -20.76
N LYS A 411 13.95 25.34 -21.21
CA LYS A 411 14.14 23.89 -21.10
C LYS A 411 14.67 23.54 -19.72
N VAL A 412 14.19 22.42 -19.17
CA VAL A 412 14.67 21.86 -17.91
C VAL A 412 14.90 20.35 -18.03
N LYS A 413 15.71 19.77 -17.16
CA LYS A 413 15.92 18.32 -17.07
C LYS A 413 14.81 17.67 -16.25
N GLY A 414 14.19 16.61 -16.77
CA GLY A 414 13.09 15.91 -16.10
C GLY A 414 11.76 16.65 -16.19
N THR A 415 10.84 16.40 -15.26
CA THR A 415 9.54 17.07 -15.16
C THR A 415 9.61 18.23 -14.17
N ALA A 416 9.30 19.45 -14.60
CA ALA A 416 9.15 20.61 -13.71
C ALA A 416 7.90 20.44 -12.81
N ARG A 417 8.14 20.18 -11.52
CA ARG A 417 7.09 19.88 -10.54
C ARG A 417 7.01 20.85 -9.35
N GLY A 418 8.11 21.48 -8.97
CA GLY A 418 8.11 22.52 -7.96
C GLY A 418 8.25 23.88 -8.63
N LEU A 419 7.30 24.79 -8.39
CA LEU A 419 7.29 26.15 -8.92
C LEU A 419 7.15 27.13 -7.76
N ALA A 420 8.03 28.12 -7.68
CA ALA A 420 7.96 29.22 -6.73
C ALA A 420 8.43 30.52 -7.39
N TYR A 421 7.85 31.64 -6.99
CA TYR A 421 8.27 32.97 -7.45
C TYR A 421 8.50 33.88 -6.26
N ALA A 422 9.74 34.33 -6.07
CA ALA A 422 10.12 35.18 -4.94
C ALA A 422 11.21 36.17 -5.36
N GLY A 423 11.14 37.41 -4.84
CA GLY A 423 12.15 38.44 -5.09
C GLY A 423 12.47 38.67 -6.57
N GLY A 424 11.47 38.56 -7.46
CA GLY A 424 11.65 38.72 -8.91
C GLY A 424 12.39 37.56 -9.60
N ARG A 425 12.32 36.35 -9.05
CA ARG A 425 12.98 35.14 -9.57
C ARG A 425 12.02 33.97 -9.63
N LEU A 426 12.04 33.25 -10.76
CA LEU A 426 11.32 32.00 -10.92
C LEU A 426 12.25 30.83 -10.54
N LEU A 427 11.82 30.06 -9.54
CA LEU A 427 12.51 28.87 -9.05
C LEU A 427 11.75 27.62 -9.53
N VAL A 428 12.49 26.67 -10.13
CA VAL A 428 11.91 25.47 -10.73
C VAL A 428 12.67 24.23 -10.26
N SER A 429 12.01 23.35 -9.50
CA SER A 429 12.55 22.04 -9.12
C SER A 429 11.91 20.89 -9.90
N THR A 430 12.73 19.88 -10.19
CA THR A 430 12.34 18.74 -11.05
C THR A 430 12.40 17.40 -10.32
N ASP A 431 11.72 16.40 -10.88
CA ASP A 431 11.74 15.01 -10.39
C ASP A 431 13.11 14.32 -10.53
N THR A 432 14.06 14.93 -11.25
CA THR A 432 15.46 14.48 -11.32
C THR A 432 16.36 15.12 -10.28
N GLY A 433 15.80 15.94 -9.38
CA GLY A 433 16.56 16.65 -8.33
C GLY A 433 17.23 17.96 -8.81
N SER A 434 17.00 18.39 -10.05
CA SER A 434 17.57 19.64 -10.55
C SER A 434 16.75 20.84 -10.06
N LEU A 435 17.42 21.92 -9.65
CA LEU A 435 16.84 23.19 -9.20
C LEU A 435 17.39 24.34 -10.07
N TYR A 436 16.50 25.00 -10.79
CA TYR A 436 16.79 26.13 -11.67
C TYR A 436 16.32 27.44 -11.04
N CYS A 437 17.06 28.52 -11.30
CA CYS A 437 16.63 29.88 -11.05
C CYS A 437 16.68 30.69 -12.34
N PHE A 438 15.58 31.37 -12.65
CA PHE A 438 15.46 32.31 -13.77
C PHE A 438 15.29 33.73 -13.24
N SER A 439 16.04 34.67 -13.80
CA SER A 439 15.99 36.09 -13.41
C SER A 439 16.52 37.00 -14.53
N LYS A 440 16.34 38.33 -14.40
CA LYS A 440 16.94 39.31 -15.32
C LYS A 440 18.46 39.40 -15.24
N ILE A 441 19.05 39.03 -14.10
CA ILE A 441 20.49 39.19 -13.85
C ILE A 441 21.11 37.80 -13.89
N SER A 442 21.85 37.49 -14.95
CA SER A 442 22.74 36.34 -14.95
C SER A 442 23.98 36.68 -14.14
N VAL A 443 24.26 35.90 -13.09
CA VAL A 443 25.53 35.98 -12.36
C VAL A 443 26.38 34.82 -12.86
N ASP A 444 27.57 35.14 -13.37
CA ASP A 444 28.52 34.13 -13.85
C ASP A 444 29.20 33.49 -12.63
N VAL A 445 28.60 32.43 -12.08
CA VAL A 445 29.14 31.74 -10.91
C VAL A 445 30.18 30.71 -11.37
N LYS A 446 31.46 30.98 -11.14
CA LYS A 446 32.54 29.99 -11.31
C LYS A 446 32.23 28.75 -10.48
N ARG A 447 32.09 27.59 -11.15
CA ARG A 447 32.03 26.28 -10.50
C ARG A 447 33.30 26.08 -9.67
N VAL A 448 33.16 26.03 -8.35
CA VAL A 448 34.22 25.52 -7.47
C VAL A 448 34.07 23.99 -7.44
N PRO A 449 35.04 23.22 -7.96
CA PRO A 449 35.00 21.78 -7.88
C PRO A 449 35.11 21.34 -6.41
N PRO A 450 34.44 20.25 -6.00
CA PRO A 450 34.61 19.71 -4.66
C PRO A 450 36.10 19.37 -4.44
N LYS A 451 36.65 19.80 -3.30
CA LYS A 451 37.98 19.39 -2.87
C LYS A 451 37.96 17.89 -2.57
N ASN A 452 38.74 17.12 -3.32
CA ASN A 452 39.07 15.75 -2.98
C ASN A 452 39.97 15.76 -1.73
N GLU A 453 39.44 15.27 -0.61
CA GLU A 453 40.22 14.89 0.57
C GLU A 453 40.36 13.37 0.62
N ALA A 454 41.45 12.91 1.22
CA ALA A 454 41.90 11.52 1.20
C ALA A 454 40.82 10.51 1.63
N GLU A 455 40.71 9.42 0.85
CA GLU A 455 39.91 8.24 1.19
C GLU A 455 40.35 7.66 2.53
N LYS A 456 39.38 7.38 3.40
CA LYS A 456 39.62 6.59 4.62
C LYS A 456 39.51 5.12 4.26
N VAL A 457 40.60 4.38 4.39
CA VAL A 457 40.68 2.99 3.95
C VAL A 457 40.33 2.04 5.10
N VAL A 458 39.23 1.30 4.97
CA VAL A 458 38.93 0.13 5.79
C VAL A 458 39.70 -1.08 5.23
N PRO A 459 40.27 -1.97 6.05
CA PRO A 459 40.98 -3.15 5.54
C PRO A 459 40.08 -4.02 4.64
N VAL A 460 40.46 -4.19 3.35
CA VAL A 460 39.68 -4.95 2.34
C VAL A 460 39.36 -6.38 2.80
N ASN A 461 40.28 -7.02 3.52
CA ASN A 461 40.09 -8.39 4.05
C ASN A 461 39.02 -8.47 5.14
N LEU A 462 38.73 -7.37 5.86
CA LEU A 462 37.64 -7.32 6.83
C LEU A 462 36.29 -7.28 6.11
N VAL A 463 36.16 -6.41 5.10
CA VAL A 463 34.92 -6.23 4.34
C VAL A 463 34.53 -7.51 3.61
N LYS A 464 35.48 -8.17 2.92
CA LYS A 464 35.22 -9.46 2.26
C LYS A 464 34.70 -10.53 3.24
N ARG A 465 35.29 -10.62 4.43
CA ARG A 465 34.83 -11.54 5.48
C ARG A 465 33.43 -11.19 5.98
N LEU A 466 33.13 -9.90 6.19
CA LEU A 466 31.80 -9.43 6.59
C LEU A 466 30.72 -9.79 5.56
N VAL A 467 30.99 -9.57 4.27
CA VAL A 467 30.05 -9.91 3.19
C VAL A 467 29.86 -11.43 3.05
N GLN A 468 30.93 -12.21 3.15
CA GLN A 468 30.84 -13.67 3.14
C GLN A 468 30.06 -14.21 4.34
N MET A 469 30.16 -13.53 5.49
CA MET A 469 29.47 -13.95 6.71
C MET A 469 28.06 -13.43 6.82
N SER A 470 27.74 -12.30 6.20
CA SER A 470 26.36 -11.87 6.05
C SER A 470 25.63 -12.91 5.18
N ARG A 471 24.74 -13.70 5.79
CA ARG A 471 23.83 -14.64 5.09
C ARG A 471 22.80 -13.92 4.20
N ALA A 472 22.99 -12.64 3.96
CA ALA A 472 22.08 -11.76 3.26
C ALA A 472 22.88 -10.66 2.56
N THR A 473 22.71 -10.54 1.25
CA THR A 473 23.25 -9.41 0.46
C THR A 473 22.26 -8.26 0.36
N HIS A 474 20.99 -8.51 0.63
CA HIS A 474 19.88 -7.55 0.70
C HIS A 474 19.29 -7.59 2.12
N GLY A 475 18.67 -6.49 2.56
CA GLY A 475 18.09 -6.39 3.90
C GLY A 475 18.62 -5.20 4.67
N TRP A 476 18.79 -5.36 5.99
CA TRP A 476 19.23 -4.31 6.90
C TRP A 476 20.48 -4.70 7.69
N ALA A 477 21.38 -3.74 7.88
CA ALA A 477 22.52 -3.85 8.77
C ALA A 477 22.45 -2.77 9.87
N LEU A 478 22.70 -3.17 11.11
CA LEU A 478 22.90 -2.28 12.24
C LEU A 478 24.39 -2.24 12.59
N VAL A 479 25.00 -1.07 12.46
CA VAL A 479 26.40 -0.82 12.81
C VAL A 479 26.45 0.00 14.10
N THR A 480 26.89 -0.63 15.17
CA THR A 480 26.93 -0.06 16.51
C THR A 480 28.29 0.53 16.84
N ASP A 481 28.35 1.31 17.92
CA ASP A 481 29.59 1.89 18.44
C ASP A 481 30.38 2.65 17.36
N LEU A 482 29.68 3.47 16.57
CA LEU A 482 30.30 4.22 15.48
C LEU A 482 31.50 5.04 15.96
N VAL A 483 32.50 5.10 15.08
CA VAL A 483 33.71 5.91 15.16
C VAL A 483 33.59 7.06 14.18
N ASP A 484 33.50 6.76 12.89
CA ASP A 484 33.46 7.76 11.82
C ASP A 484 32.62 7.33 10.60
N GLY A 485 31.99 6.15 10.63
CA GLY A 485 31.13 5.66 9.55
C GLY A 485 31.87 5.08 8.36
N SER A 486 33.19 4.91 8.43
CA SER A 486 33.98 4.25 7.38
C SER A 486 33.52 2.81 7.10
N LEU A 487 33.15 2.04 8.13
CA LEU A 487 32.65 0.68 7.96
C LEU A 487 31.25 0.65 7.36
N CYS A 488 30.40 1.63 7.68
CA CYS A 488 29.11 1.81 7.02
C CYS A 488 29.29 2.07 5.51
N ALA A 489 30.25 2.92 5.12
CA ALA A 489 30.54 3.17 3.71
C ALA A 489 31.00 1.90 2.99
N ALA A 490 31.98 1.19 3.58
CA ALA A 490 32.50 -0.04 3.00
C ALA A 490 31.43 -1.13 2.84
N LEU A 491 30.52 -1.28 3.80
CA LEU A 491 29.38 -2.20 3.66
C LEU A 491 28.40 -1.78 2.57
N ALA A 492 28.13 -0.48 2.43
CA ALA A 492 27.21 0.04 1.42
C ALA A 492 27.74 -0.17 0.00
N GLU A 493 29.05 -0.09 -0.18
CA GLU A 493 29.72 -0.30 -1.47
C GLU A 493 29.79 -1.78 -1.88
N ASN A 494 29.79 -2.70 -0.92
CA ASN A 494 29.99 -4.14 -1.17
C ASN A 494 28.72 -4.98 -0.99
N THR A 495 27.58 -4.38 -0.62
CA THR A 495 26.30 -5.08 -0.40
C THR A 495 25.10 -4.25 -0.88
N HIS A 496 23.94 -4.89 -0.94
CA HIS A 496 22.65 -4.22 -1.13
C HIS A 496 21.90 -3.97 0.20
N LEU A 497 22.58 -4.06 1.36
CA LEU A 497 22.01 -3.78 2.68
C LEU A 497 21.76 -2.27 2.91
N ASN A 498 20.59 -1.94 3.45
CA ASN A 498 20.34 -0.65 4.06
C ASN A 498 21.01 -0.60 5.43
N ILE A 499 21.80 0.44 5.71
CA ILE A 499 22.68 0.47 6.88
C ILE A 499 22.24 1.56 7.83
N ILE A 500 22.07 1.20 9.10
CA ILE A 500 21.83 2.13 10.20
C ILE A 500 23.07 2.11 11.08
N GLY A 501 23.79 3.22 11.13
CA GLY A 501 24.85 3.41 12.10
C GLY A 501 24.30 4.09 13.35
N VAL A 502 24.76 3.68 14.53
CA VAL A 502 24.34 4.29 15.81
C VAL A 502 25.52 4.66 16.70
N SER A 503 25.40 5.80 17.37
CA SER A 503 26.36 6.24 18.37
C SER A 503 25.68 6.94 19.55
N ARG A 504 26.30 6.82 20.72
CA ARG A 504 25.99 7.60 21.92
C ARG A 504 26.75 8.93 21.96
N ASP A 505 27.61 9.21 20.98
CA ASP A 505 28.42 10.42 20.89
C ASP A 505 27.99 11.28 19.71
N LEU A 506 27.43 12.46 20.02
CA LEU A 506 26.94 13.39 19.01
C LEU A 506 28.05 13.89 18.07
N LYS A 507 29.30 14.02 18.55
CA LYS A 507 30.43 14.43 17.71
C LYS A 507 30.72 13.38 16.65
N LYS A 508 30.67 12.10 17.02
CA LYS A 508 30.86 10.97 16.09
C LYS A 508 29.71 10.86 15.09
N VAL A 509 28.47 11.10 15.54
CA VAL A 509 27.30 11.19 14.64
C VAL A 509 27.52 12.29 13.60
N THR A 510 27.88 13.50 14.02
CA THR A 510 28.13 14.62 13.10
C THR A 510 29.28 14.31 12.13
N LEU A 511 30.37 13.72 12.62
CA LEU A 511 31.51 13.32 11.79
C LEU A 511 31.10 12.28 10.73
N ALA A 512 30.41 11.22 11.14
CA ALA A 512 29.98 10.15 10.25
C ALA A 512 28.97 10.64 9.21
N ARG A 513 27.98 11.46 9.61
CA ARG A 513 27.03 12.07 8.66
C ARG A 513 27.75 12.90 7.60
N LYS A 514 28.70 13.75 8.01
CA LYS A 514 29.48 14.58 7.09
C LYS A 514 30.30 13.73 6.12
N TYR A 515 30.93 12.67 6.61
CA TYR A 515 31.70 11.74 5.78
C TYR A 515 30.81 11.00 4.76
N LEU A 516 29.72 10.37 5.22
CA LEU A 516 28.81 9.61 4.37
C LEU A 516 28.05 10.47 3.36
N ALA A 517 27.75 11.72 3.72
CA ALA A 517 27.16 12.69 2.79
C ALA A 517 28.16 13.06 1.68
N LYS A 518 29.45 13.26 2.01
CA LYS A 518 30.50 13.46 1.00
C LYS A 518 30.65 12.26 0.05
N CYS A 519 30.48 11.03 0.56
CA CYS A 519 30.47 9.81 -0.26
C CYS A 519 29.20 9.62 -1.10
N GLY A 520 28.16 10.46 -0.93
CA GLY A 520 26.87 10.30 -1.61
C GLY A 520 26.04 9.11 -1.11
N LEU A 521 26.37 8.54 0.06
CA LEU A 521 25.73 7.35 0.62
C LEU A 521 24.64 7.67 1.66
N TYR A 522 24.75 8.83 2.30
CA TYR A 522 23.84 9.23 3.38
C TYR A 522 22.40 9.47 2.87
N GLY A 523 21.41 9.08 3.67
CA GLY A 523 19.99 9.37 3.42
C GLY A 523 19.33 8.54 2.32
N ASN A 524 20.09 7.74 1.56
CA ASN A 524 19.55 6.72 0.66
C ASN A 524 19.94 5.31 1.12
N ARG A 525 21.24 5.06 1.30
CA ARG A 525 21.79 3.74 1.65
C ARG A 525 22.19 3.62 3.12
N VAL A 526 22.62 4.74 3.72
CA VAL A 526 23.10 4.80 5.10
C VAL A 526 22.37 5.89 5.86
N SER A 527 21.89 5.61 7.06
CA SER A 527 21.46 6.63 8.02
C SER A 527 22.27 6.48 9.31
N ILE A 528 22.47 7.60 10.01
CA ILE A 528 23.23 7.63 11.26
C ILE A 528 22.36 8.24 12.34
N SER A 529 22.11 7.50 13.41
CA SER A 529 21.26 7.96 14.51
C SER A 529 22.04 8.13 15.81
N PHE A 530 21.71 9.19 16.53
CA PHE A 530 22.11 9.34 17.91
C PHE A 530 21.14 8.55 18.79
N VAL A 531 21.67 7.70 19.67
CA VAL A 531 20.88 6.94 20.65
C VAL A 531 21.51 7.14 22.02
N SER A 532 20.76 7.63 23.00
CA SER A 532 21.27 7.89 24.36
C SER A 532 21.04 6.74 25.34
N GLY A 533 20.02 5.91 25.12
CA GLY A 533 19.66 4.80 26.01
C GLY A 533 20.31 3.46 25.62
N ASP A 534 20.09 2.45 26.47
CA ASP A 534 20.54 1.07 26.21
C ASP A 534 19.55 0.25 25.39
N THR A 535 18.27 0.67 25.38
CA THR A 535 17.25 0.16 24.47
C THR A 535 17.17 1.06 23.24
N PHE A 536 17.34 0.48 22.07
CA PHE A 536 17.31 1.19 20.81
C PHE A 536 15.87 1.31 20.29
N PRO A 537 15.49 2.44 19.66
CA PRO A 537 14.12 2.72 19.25
C PRO A 537 13.73 2.02 17.95
N PHE A 538 14.29 0.83 17.66
CA PHE A 538 14.00 0.08 16.43
C PHE A 538 13.12 -1.13 16.74
N THR A 539 12.25 -1.46 15.80
CA THR A 539 11.40 -2.65 15.91
C THR A 539 12.22 -3.94 15.99
N ASP A 540 11.59 -5.00 16.47
CA ASP A 540 12.21 -6.31 16.62
C ASP A 540 12.57 -6.89 15.24
N TYR A 541 13.53 -7.80 15.18
CA TYR A 541 13.79 -8.65 14.02
C TYR A 541 14.12 -7.97 12.68
N PHE A 542 14.39 -6.66 12.65
CA PHE A 542 14.60 -5.96 11.39
C PHE A 542 15.97 -6.22 10.75
N ALA A 543 17.01 -6.49 11.55
CA ALA A 543 18.40 -6.48 11.10
C ALA A 543 18.89 -7.86 10.66
N ASN A 544 19.32 -7.98 9.40
CA ASN A 544 19.97 -9.18 8.87
C ASN A 544 21.45 -9.26 9.28
N LEU A 545 22.09 -8.13 9.59
CA LEU A 545 23.46 -8.06 10.08
C LEU A 545 23.56 -7.08 11.27
N ILE A 546 24.20 -7.48 12.37
CA ILE A 546 24.51 -6.59 13.49
C ILE A 546 26.01 -6.68 13.81
N ILE A 547 26.71 -5.55 13.78
CA ILE A 547 28.15 -5.47 14.03
C ILE A 547 28.52 -4.24 14.87
N SER A 548 29.76 -4.18 15.34
CA SER A 548 30.32 -3.02 16.05
C SER A 548 31.51 -2.44 15.26
N GLU A 549 31.41 -1.17 14.84
CA GLU A 549 32.47 -0.50 14.07
C GLU A 549 33.73 -0.37 14.91
N SER A 550 33.61 0.14 16.14
CA SER A 550 34.76 0.27 17.05
C SER A 550 35.47 -1.07 17.27
N ALA A 551 34.75 -2.15 17.57
CA ALA A 551 35.37 -3.43 17.88
C ALA A 551 36.08 -4.06 16.66
N LEU A 552 35.46 -4.01 15.49
CA LEU A 552 36.03 -4.59 14.26
C LEU A 552 37.20 -3.78 13.70
N LEU A 553 37.31 -2.49 14.06
CA LEU A 553 38.46 -1.64 13.72
C LEU A 553 39.56 -1.65 14.81
N GLY A 554 39.53 -2.61 15.74
CA GLY A 554 40.56 -2.78 16.77
C GLY A 554 40.41 -1.86 18.00
N GLY A 555 39.26 -1.21 18.15
CA GLY A 555 38.89 -0.45 19.33
C GLY A 555 38.18 -1.29 20.39
N ASN A 556 37.40 -0.64 21.25
CA ASN A 556 36.72 -1.29 22.38
C ASN A 556 35.64 -2.29 21.91
N ARG A 557 35.41 -3.33 22.73
CA ARG A 557 34.28 -4.27 22.61
C ARG A 557 32.94 -3.54 22.57
N SER A 558 31.96 -4.16 21.91
CA SER A 558 30.63 -3.59 21.78
C SER A 558 29.95 -3.37 23.13
N ARG A 559 29.25 -2.24 23.25
CA ARG A 559 28.45 -1.89 24.44
C ARG A 559 27.00 -2.38 24.34
N LEU A 560 26.63 -3.08 23.27
CA LEU A 560 25.26 -3.53 23.05
C LEU A 560 24.97 -4.82 23.84
N ALA A 561 23.99 -4.76 24.74
CA ALA A 561 23.58 -5.90 25.57
C ALA A 561 23.08 -7.09 24.71
N SER A 562 23.24 -8.30 25.23
CA SER A 562 22.91 -9.53 24.50
C SER A 562 21.45 -9.61 24.07
N ASP A 563 20.56 -9.24 24.97
CA ASP A 563 19.12 -9.37 24.75
C ASP A 563 18.63 -8.33 23.75
N GLU A 564 19.30 -7.17 23.71
CA GLU A 564 18.96 -6.07 22.82
C GLU A 564 19.35 -6.37 21.37
N TRP A 565 20.57 -6.86 21.10
CA TRP A 565 20.90 -7.24 19.72
C TRP A 565 20.11 -8.48 19.27
N LYS A 566 19.83 -9.44 20.15
CA LYS A 566 18.98 -10.61 19.82
C LYS A 566 17.56 -10.20 19.46
N ARG A 567 17.00 -9.21 20.17
CA ARG A 567 15.67 -8.64 19.89
C ARG A 567 15.58 -8.07 18.48
N MET A 568 16.62 -7.38 18.02
CA MET A 568 16.64 -6.75 16.69
C MET A 568 17.09 -7.70 15.56
N LEU A 569 17.71 -8.83 15.88
CA LEU A 569 18.27 -9.76 14.90
C LEU A 569 17.18 -10.54 14.16
N GLN A 570 17.19 -10.47 12.83
CA GLN A 570 16.22 -11.13 11.96
C GLN A 570 16.24 -12.67 12.18
N PRO A 571 15.09 -13.32 12.43
CA PRO A 571 14.99 -14.76 12.55
C PRO A 571 15.27 -15.47 11.22
N TYR A 572 15.85 -16.67 11.26
CA TYR A 572 16.30 -17.47 10.11
C TYR A 572 17.61 -17.01 9.44
N ASN A 573 17.72 -15.74 9.02
CA ASN A 573 18.84 -15.28 8.18
C ASN A 573 19.77 -14.26 8.87
N GLY A 574 19.45 -13.80 10.08
CA GLY A 574 20.23 -12.81 10.82
C GLY A 574 21.58 -13.31 11.33
N VAL A 575 22.59 -12.44 11.24
CA VAL A 575 23.95 -12.67 11.74
C VAL A 575 24.39 -11.53 12.67
N ALA A 576 24.93 -11.85 13.84
CA ALA A 576 25.55 -10.88 14.74
C ALA A 576 27.03 -11.19 14.94
N TRP A 577 27.90 -10.21 14.73
CA TRP A 577 29.35 -10.33 14.90
C TRP A 577 29.94 -9.05 15.51
N LEU A 578 30.05 -9.03 16.83
CA LEU A 578 30.34 -7.83 17.62
C LEU A 578 31.82 -7.66 18.00
N HIS A 579 32.66 -8.67 17.76
CA HIS A 579 34.10 -8.63 18.02
C HIS A 579 34.84 -9.59 17.07
N PRO A 580 36.02 -9.22 16.53
CA PRO A 580 36.71 -10.04 15.53
C PRO A 580 37.12 -11.43 16.03
N ASP A 581 37.41 -11.58 17.33
CA ASP A 581 37.82 -12.85 17.94
C ASP A 581 36.64 -13.78 18.29
N ASP A 582 35.42 -13.27 18.30
CA ASP A 582 34.24 -14.05 18.66
C ASP A 582 33.70 -14.78 17.42
N LYS A 583 33.14 -15.99 17.61
CA LYS A 583 32.41 -16.68 16.54
C LYS A 583 31.10 -15.93 16.23
N PRO A 584 30.77 -15.64 14.95
CA PRO A 584 29.50 -15.00 14.61
C PRO A 584 28.30 -15.81 15.10
N TYR A 585 27.34 -15.13 15.72
CA TYR A 585 26.07 -15.72 16.08
C TYR A 585 25.15 -15.75 14.87
N MET A 586 24.54 -16.91 14.62
CA MET A 586 23.64 -17.15 13.50
C MET A 586 22.24 -17.43 14.02
N SER A 587 21.25 -16.64 13.61
CA SER A 587 19.87 -16.82 14.08
C SER A 587 19.26 -18.12 13.58
N LYS A 588 18.24 -18.58 14.30
CA LYS A 588 17.36 -19.70 13.92
C LYS A 588 15.94 -19.15 13.72
N GLY A 589 15.04 -19.99 13.20
CA GLY A 589 13.61 -19.67 13.17
C GLY A 589 13.04 -19.53 14.58
N LEU A 590 11.90 -18.86 14.70
CA LEU A 590 11.20 -18.68 15.97
C LEU A 590 10.50 -19.99 16.37
N ALA A 591 10.74 -20.46 17.60
CA ALA A 591 10.04 -21.62 18.13
C ALA A 591 8.52 -21.32 18.25
N GLY A 592 7.68 -22.22 17.76
CA GLY A 592 6.22 -22.04 17.75
C GLY A 592 5.68 -21.21 16.57
N ALA A 593 6.54 -20.65 15.72
CA ALA A 593 6.11 -20.00 14.50
C ALA A 593 5.71 -21.03 13.42
N GLY A 594 4.58 -20.78 12.76
CA GLY A 594 4.03 -21.62 11.70
C GLY A 594 4.45 -21.11 10.31
N GLU A 595 4.18 -21.88 9.26
CA GLU A 595 4.45 -21.48 7.89
C GLU A 595 3.17 -21.57 7.04
N TRP A 596 3.11 -20.77 5.98
CA TRP A 596 2.04 -20.80 4.97
C TRP A 596 2.63 -21.32 3.66
N THR A 597 2.69 -22.63 3.49
CA THR A 597 3.43 -23.28 2.41
C THR A 597 2.59 -23.62 1.20
N HIS A 598 1.26 -23.57 1.29
CA HIS A 598 0.32 -23.96 0.23
C HIS A 598 -0.85 -22.96 0.11
N GLN A 599 -1.67 -23.09 -0.94
CA GLN A 599 -2.83 -22.23 -1.22
C GLN A 599 -3.74 -21.99 0.00
N TYR A 600 -3.95 -23.02 0.82
CA TYR A 600 -4.79 -22.99 2.03
C TYR A 600 -3.96 -23.22 3.31
N GLY A 601 -2.75 -22.63 3.37
CA GLY A 601 -1.87 -22.69 4.53
C GLY A 601 -0.92 -23.88 4.50
N ASN A 602 -1.47 -25.08 4.37
CA ASN A 602 -0.72 -26.33 4.39
C ASN A 602 -1.32 -27.35 3.41
N PRO A 603 -0.62 -28.46 3.12
CA PRO A 603 -1.11 -29.52 2.23
C PRO A 603 -2.48 -30.11 2.63
N ALA A 604 -2.82 -30.03 3.91
CA ALA A 604 -4.08 -30.52 4.47
C ALA A 604 -5.27 -29.54 4.32
N ASN A 605 -5.05 -28.41 3.64
CA ASN A 605 -6.04 -27.37 3.35
C ASN A 605 -6.78 -26.85 4.59
N THR A 606 -6.07 -26.60 5.69
CA THR A 606 -6.71 -26.16 6.94
C THR A 606 -7.00 -24.66 7.00
N SER A 607 -6.47 -23.86 6.06
CA SER A 607 -6.45 -22.39 6.09
C SER A 607 -5.87 -21.83 7.39
N ASN A 608 -4.91 -22.55 7.95
CA ASN A 608 -4.22 -22.26 9.19
C ASN A 608 -2.72 -22.59 9.03
N SER A 609 -1.85 -21.74 9.56
CA SER A 609 -0.40 -21.96 9.52
C SER A 609 0.14 -22.82 10.66
N GLY A 610 -0.67 -23.05 11.69
CA GLY A 610 -0.22 -23.67 12.94
C GLY A 610 0.63 -22.75 13.82
N ASP A 611 0.70 -21.45 13.50
CA ASP A 611 1.47 -20.48 14.26
C ASP A 611 0.86 -20.24 15.64
N ALA A 612 1.66 -20.49 16.68
CA ALA A 612 1.26 -20.34 18.08
C ALA A 612 1.65 -18.99 18.68
N LEU A 613 2.45 -18.18 17.98
CA LEU A 613 2.92 -16.88 18.45
C LEU A 613 1.94 -15.75 18.09
N VAL A 614 1.19 -15.91 17.01
CA VAL A 614 0.24 -14.90 16.52
C VAL A 614 -1.00 -14.79 17.42
N HIS A 615 -1.32 -13.56 17.83
CA HIS A 615 -2.54 -13.20 18.55
C HIS A 615 -3.08 -11.82 18.11
N SER A 616 -4.20 -11.37 18.68
CA SER A 616 -4.94 -10.16 18.23
C SER A 616 -4.26 -8.82 18.55
N ASP A 617 -3.49 -8.74 19.64
CA ASP A 617 -2.75 -7.53 20.01
C ASP A 617 -1.50 -7.35 19.14
N LEU A 618 -1.66 -6.59 18.07
CA LEU A 618 -0.71 -6.48 16.97
C LEU A 618 -0.15 -5.05 16.83
N VAL A 619 1.16 -4.97 16.57
CA VAL A 619 1.87 -3.74 16.20
C VAL A 619 2.41 -3.83 14.78
N LEU A 620 2.40 -2.71 14.07
CA LEU A 620 2.94 -2.63 12.73
C LEU A 620 4.46 -2.86 12.78
N GLN A 621 4.94 -3.85 12.02
CA GLN A 621 6.33 -4.27 11.97
C GLN A 621 7.08 -3.61 10.82
N TRP A 622 6.49 -3.58 9.62
CA TRP A 622 7.01 -2.84 8.46
C TRP A 622 5.89 -2.58 7.44
N PHE A 623 6.13 -1.65 6.52
CA PHE A 623 5.30 -1.45 5.32
C PHE A 623 6.13 -1.02 4.11
N GLY A 624 5.72 -1.38 2.89
CA GLY A 624 6.44 -1.02 1.67
C GLY A 624 6.02 -1.75 0.39
N GLY A 625 6.98 -1.94 -0.52
CA GLY A 625 6.80 -2.58 -1.83
C GLY A 625 6.33 -4.04 -1.77
N PRO A 626 6.01 -4.68 -2.92
CA PRO A 626 6.29 -4.24 -4.30
C PRO A 626 5.28 -3.28 -4.94
N GLY A 627 4.33 -2.71 -4.18
CA GLY A 627 3.38 -1.73 -4.71
C GLY A 627 2.27 -2.35 -5.57
N ALA A 628 1.33 -1.54 -6.05
CA ALA A 628 0.15 -2.05 -6.76
C ALA A 628 0.40 -2.43 -8.22
N ALA A 629 1.35 -1.78 -8.90
CA ALA A 629 1.61 -1.97 -10.33
C ALA A 629 1.87 -3.42 -10.78
N PRO A 630 2.72 -4.23 -10.09
CA PRO A 630 2.99 -5.61 -10.51
C PRO A 630 1.96 -6.64 -10.01
N MET A 631 0.96 -6.21 -9.24
CA MET A 631 0.02 -7.09 -8.54
C MET A 631 -1.22 -7.36 -9.38
N VAL A 632 -1.72 -8.58 -9.30
CA VAL A 632 -2.98 -9.01 -9.95
C VAL A 632 -4.16 -8.18 -9.44
N ASP A 633 -5.08 -7.78 -10.33
CA ASP A 633 -6.32 -7.11 -9.92
C ASP A 633 -7.06 -7.94 -8.87
N ARG A 634 -7.36 -7.29 -7.76
CA ARG A 634 -7.97 -7.92 -6.58
C ARG A 634 -9.27 -8.65 -6.84
N HIS A 635 -10.04 -8.24 -7.85
CA HIS A 635 -11.34 -8.85 -8.16
C HIS A 635 -11.20 -10.19 -8.87
N LEU A 636 -10.03 -10.51 -9.42
CA LEU A 636 -9.75 -11.79 -10.09
C LEU A 636 -9.51 -12.95 -9.12
N ARG A 637 -9.62 -12.71 -7.80
CA ARG A 637 -9.39 -13.73 -6.75
C ARG A 637 -8.06 -14.47 -6.97
N ALA A 638 -6.98 -13.70 -6.95
CA ALA A 638 -5.62 -14.16 -7.19
C ALA A 638 -5.18 -15.31 -6.25
N PRO A 639 -4.13 -16.05 -6.61
CA PRO A 639 -3.56 -17.10 -5.75
C PRO A 639 -3.10 -16.56 -4.41
N ALA A 640 -3.12 -17.43 -3.40
CA ALA A 640 -2.59 -17.07 -2.11
C ALA A 640 -1.07 -16.81 -2.25
N PRO A 641 -0.55 -15.76 -1.59
CA PRO A 641 0.87 -15.68 -1.28
C PRO A 641 1.29 -16.89 -0.43
N LEU A 642 2.60 -17.12 -0.31
CA LEU A 642 3.19 -18.11 0.60
C LEU A 642 4.16 -17.43 1.58
N ALA A 643 4.43 -18.06 2.71
CA ALA A 643 5.30 -17.52 3.76
C ALA A 643 6.08 -18.64 4.47
N ALA A 644 7.40 -18.72 4.26
CA ALA A 644 8.26 -19.77 4.82
C ALA A 644 9.72 -19.32 4.90
N LYS A 645 10.49 -19.86 5.86
CA LYS A 645 11.95 -19.65 6.04
C LYS A 645 12.37 -18.16 6.03
N GLY A 646 11.65 -17.33 6.78
CA GLY A 646 11.83 -15.88 6.88
C GLY A 646 11.44 -15.07 5.64
N ARG A 647 10.67 -15.65 4.70
CA ARG A 647 10.36 -15.01 3.40
C ARG A 647 8.85 -14.96 3.13
N LEU A 648 8.42 -13.92 2.42
CA LEU A 648 7.07 -13.74 1.88
C LEU A 648 7.15 -13.83 0.35
N ILE A 649 6.40 -14.77 -0.24
CA ILE A 649 6.39 -15.09 -1.66
C ILE A 649 5.08 -14.61 -2.26
N ILE A 650 5.16 -13.70 -3.23
CA ILE A 650 4.01 -12.98 -3.79
C ILE A 650 3.90 -13.26 -5.29
N PRO A 651 2.84 -13.94 -5.74
CA PRO A 651 2.54 -14.06 -7.17
C PRO A 651 1.96 -12.74 -7.70
N GLY A 652 2.61 -12.16 -8.70
CA GLY A 652 2.15 -10.99 -9.45
C GLY A 652 1.70 -11.34 -10.87
N GLU A 653 1.43 -10.31 -11.68
CA GLU A 653 1.16 -10.49 -13.11
C GLU A 653 2.47 -10.81 -13.86
N ASN A 654 2.60 -12.04 -14.36
CA ASN A 654 3.80 -12.52 -15.08
C ASN A 654 5.10 -12.47 -14.28
N ILE A 655 5.01 -12.43 -12.96
CA ILE A 655 6.17 -12.28 -12.09
C ILE A 655 5.95 -12.94 -10.74
N LEU A 656 7.02 -13.44 -10.16
CA LEU A 656 7.09 -13.86 -8.77
C LEU A 656 8.00 -12.88 -8.01
N ILE A 657 7.58 -12.40 -6.85
CA ILE A 657 8.34 -11.45 -6.03
C ILE A 657 8.53 -12.05 -4.65
N VAL A 658 9.75 -11.97 -4.10
CA VAL A 658 10.05 -12.48 -2.76
C VAL A 658 10.64 -11.37 -1.89
N LEU A 659 10.03 -11.19 -0.72
CA LEU A 659 10.45 -10.23 0.31
C LEU A 659 10.99 -10.97 1.54
N ASP A 660 11.86 -10.31 2.31
CA ASP A 660 12.12 -10.68 3.70
C ASP A 660 10.85 -10.42 4.53
N ALA A 661 10.35 -11.45 5.21
CA ALA A 661 9.10 -11.38 5.95
C ALA A 661 9.16 -10.40 7.14
N TYR A 662 10.34 -10.12 7.69
CA TYR A 662 10.50 -9.36 8.95
C TYR A 662 10.83 -7.88 8.75
N ASN A 663 11.29 -7.48 7.57
CA ASN A 663 11.63 -6.09 7.28
C ASN A 663 11.14 -5.57 5.92
N GLY A 664 10.47 -6.41 5.12
CA GLY A 664 9.85 -6.02 3.86
C GLY A 664 10.82 -5.75 2.72
N THR A 665 12.12 -6.06 2.88
CA THR A 665 13.11 -5.85 1.82
C THR A 665 12.87 -6.84 0.68
N GLU A 666 12.80 -6.33 -0.55
CA GLU A 666 12.76 -7.18 -1.72
C GLU A 666 14.10 -7.90 -1.90
N LEU A 667 14.06 -9.23 -1.91
CA LEU A 667 15.24 -10.09 -2.04
C LEU A 667 15.52 -10.39 -3.51
N TRP A 668 14.47 -10.71 -4.27
CA TRP A 668 14.54 -10.95 -5.69
C TRP A 668 13.14 -10.96 -6.32
N ARG A 669 13.11 -10.78 -7.64
CA ARG A 669 11.93 -11.00 -8.48
C ARG A 669 12.30 -11.86 -9.69
N LEU A 670 11.41 -12.73 -10.10
CA LEU A 670 11.60 -13.64 -11.23
C LEU A 670 10.45 -13.45 -12.22
N PRO A 671 10.69 -12.89 -13.43
CA PRO A 671 9.73 -12.94 -14.51
C PRO A 671 9.33 -14.37 -14.80
N LEU A 672 8.03 -14.64 -14.75
CA LEU A 672 7.46 -15.98 -14.88
C LEU A 672 6.18 -15.88 -15.73
N PRO A 673 6.32 -15.63 -17.05
CA PRO A 673 5.18 -15.47 -17.94
C PRO A 673 4.31 -16.73 -17.94
N ASP A 674 2.99 -16.55 -18.13
CA ASP A 674 2.00 -17.64 -18.18
C ASP A 674 1.80 -18.45 -16.87
N SER A 675 2.40 -18.00 -15.77
CA SER A 675 2.22 -18.60 -14.45
C SER A 675 0.88 -18.24 -13.77
N GLN A 676 0.11 -17.32 -14.35
CA GLN A 676 -1.07 -16.77 -13.68
C GLN A 676 -2.20 -17.80 -13.60
N ARG A 677 -2.93 -17.70 -12.50
CA ARG A 677 -4.18 -18.42 -12.24
C ARG A 677 -5.13 -17.43 -11.58
N TYR A 678 -6.39 -17.47 -11.96
CA TYR A 678 -7.44 -16.60 -11.43
C TYR A 678 -8.61 -17.44 -10.93
N SER A 679 -9.51 -16.82 -10.17
CA SER A 679 -10.72 -17.47 -9.68
C SER A 679 -10.40 -18.73 -8.88
N MET A 680 -9.43 -18.59 -7.98
CA MET A 680 -8.84 -19.69 -7.21
C MET A 680 -9.80 -20.59 -6.42
N PRO A 681 -11.02 -20.17 -5.99
CA PRO A 681 -11.95 -21.12 -5.41
C PRO A 681 -12.27 -22.32 -6.33
N TYR A 682 -12.20 -22.12 -7.65
CA TYR A 682 -12.58 -23.11 -8.66
C TYR A 682 -11.37 -23.78 -9.33
N ASP A 683 -10.15 -23.37 -9.01
CA ASP A 683 -8.89 -23.92 -9.54
C ASP A 683 -8.07 -24.56 -8.38
N ALA A 684 -6.82 -24.94 -8.64
CA ALA A 684 -5.96 -25.59 -7.65
C ALA A 684 -4.81 -24.70 -7.18
N GLY A 685 -4.27 -25.04 -6.01
CA GLY A 685 -2.94 -24.59 -5.61
C GLY A 685 -1.90 -25.04 -6.63
N TYR A 686 -1.15 -24.07 -7.15
CA TYR A 686 -0.14 -24.26 -8.20
C TYR A 686 1.27 -23.92 -7.74
N MET A 687 1.40 -23.44 -6.49
CA MET A 687 2.66 -23.15 -5.82
C MET A 687 2.71 -23.80 -4.46
N SER A 688 3.91 -24.25 -4.07
CA SER A 688 4.19 -24.75 -2.73
C SER A 688 5.65 -24.57 -2.34
N VAL A 689 5.92 -24.47 -1.05
CA VAL A 689 7.28 -24.40 -0.52
C VAL A 689 7.55 -25.58 0.41
N ASN A 690 8.70 -26.23 0.22
CA ASN A 690 9.24 -27.20 1.17
C ASN A 690 10.76 -27.05 1.24
N ASP A 691 11.29 -26.96 2.46
CA ASP A 691 12.72 -26.86 2.76
C ASP A 691 13.56 -25.96 1.82
N GLY A 692 13.11 -24.72 1.61
CA GLY A 692 13.82 -23.74 0.78
C GLY A 692 13.75 -24.01 -0.73
N GLN A 693 12.93 -24.97 -1.16
CA GLN A 693 12.54 -25.18 -2.55
C GLN A 693 11.12 -24.66 -2.75
N LEU A 694 10.96 -23.78 -3.73
CA LEU A 694 9.66 -23.28 -4.18
C LEU A 694 9.30 -23.98 -5.49
N CYS A 695 8.15 -24.64 -5.52
CA CYS A 695 7.57 -25.19 -6.74
C CYS A 695 6.54 -24.22 -7.31
N VAL A 696 6.58 -23.96 -8.61
CA VAL A 696 5.58 -23.12 -9.32
C VAL A 696 5.24 -23.74 -10.67
N SER A 697 3.95 -23.97 -10.92
CA SER A 697 3.50 -24.47 -12.22
C SER A 697 3.29 -23.38 -13.25
N VAL A 698 3.76 -23.65 -14.47
CA VAL A 698 3.69 -22.75 -15.62
C VAL A 698 3.35 -23.59 -16.85
N LYS A 699 2.19 -23.33 -17.46
CA LYS A 699 1.65 -24.10 -18.60
C LYS A 699 1.74 -25.61 -18.38
N ASP A 700 2.61 -26.30 -19.11
CA ASP A 700 2.82 -27.74 -19.14
C ASP A 700 3.95 -28.23 -18.22
N SER A 701 4.56 -27.35 -17.44
CA SER A 701 5.71 -27.69 -16.58
C SER A 701 5.58 -27.15 -15.16
N VAL A 702 6.37 -27.72 -14.25
CA VAL A 702 6.63 -27.15 -12.92
C VAL A 702 8.09 -26.73 -12.81
N GLN A 703 8.31 -25.55 -12.25
CA GLN A 703 9.62 -24.98 -11.97
C GLN A 703 9.99 -25.25 -10.50
N ILE A 704 11.18 -25.80 -10.27
CA ILE A 704 11.79 -25.91 -8.94
C ILE A 704 12.76 -24.75 -8.76
N ILE A 705 12.45 -23.84 -7.85
CA ILE A 705 13.15 -22.57 -7.65
C ILE A 705 13.84 -22.60 -6.29
N ASN A 706 15.12 -22.21 -6.23
CA ASN A 706 15.79 -21.97 -4.97
C ASN A 706 15.20 -20.72 -4.30
N LEU A 707 14.60 -20.88 -3.12
CA LEU A 707 13.92 -19.78 -2.44
C LEU A 707 14.87 -18.66 -1.99
N GLU A 708 16.13 -18.99 -1.69
CA GLU A 708 17.12 -18.00 -1.28
C GLU A 708 17.60 -17.15 -2.44
N SER A 709 17.95 -17.77 -3.57
CA SER A 709 18.60 -17.09 -4.70
C SER A 709 17.67 -16.71 -5.85
N GLY A 710 16.41 -17.17 -5.86
CA GLY A 710 15.46 -16.99 -6.96
C GLY A 710 15.82 -17.73 -8.25
N LYS A 711 16.86 -18.60 -8.23
CA LYS A 711 17.31 -19.33 -9.42
C LYS A 711 16.44 -20.56 -9.65
N VAL A 712 15.93 -20.70 -10.87
CA VAL A 712 15.30 -21.94 -11.33
C VAL A 712 16.38 -23.02 -11.39
N LYS A 713 16.25 -24.06 -10.55
CA LYS A 713 17.16 -25.21 -10.53
C LYS A 713 16.82 -26.21 -11.62
N GLN A 714 15.53 -26.47 -11.82
CA GLN A 714 15.05 -27.51 -12.72
C GLN A 714 13.61 -27.24 -13.15
N SER A 715 13.26 -27.72 -14.34
CA SER A 715 11.89 -27.75 -14.86
C SER A 715 11.51 -29.20 -15.15
N TYR A 716 10.29 -29.60 -14.81
CA TYR A 716 9.73 -30.90 -15.19
C TYR A 716 8.46 -30.71 -16.00
N PRO A 717 8.41 -31.16 -17.26
CA PRO A 717 7.18 -31.16 -18.02
C PRO A 717 6.24 -32.25 -17.53
N VAL A 718 4.93 -32.02 -17.62
CA VAL A 718 3.88 -32.99 -17.26
C VAL A 718 3.97 -34.26 -18.10
N SER A 719 4.54 -34.19 -19.31
CA SER A 719 4.82 -35.34 -20.18
C SER A 719 5.79 -36.34 -19.54
N THR A 720 6.59 -35.91 -18.55
CA THR A 720 7.40 -36.81 -17.72
C THR A 720 6.52 -37.81 -16.97
N PHE A 721 5.29 -37.43 -16.61
CA PHE A 721 4.34 -38.24 -15.85
C PHE A 721 3.27 -38.88 -16.72
N VAL A 722 2.82 -38.17 -17.77
CA VAL A 722 1.77 -38.60 -18.70
C VAL A 722 2.28 -38.44 -20.14
N PRO A 723 3.08 -39.38 -20.66
CA PRO A 723 3.67 -39.27 -21.98
C PRO A 723 2.61 -39.36 -23.10
N GLY A 724 2.89 -38.74 -24.25
CA GLY A 724 2.05 -38.83 -25.46
C GLY A 724 0.75 -38.02 -25.42
N GLN A 725 0.49 -37.24 -24.37
CA GLN A 725 -0.69 -36.39 -24.27
C GLN A 725 -0.29 -34.93 -24.08
N ASN A 726 -0.86 -34.03 -24.89
CA ASN A 726 -0.71 -32.59 -24.67
C ASN A 726 -1.55 -32.15 -23.47
N ARG A 727 -0.90 -31.77 -22.37
CA ARG A 727 -1.52 -31.48 -21.08
C ARG A 727 -0.89 -30.24 -20.47
N HIS A 728 -1.66 -29.54 -19.64
CA HIS A 728 -1.13 -28.55 -18.73
C HIS A 728 -0.96 -29.13 -17.32
N TRP A 729 -0.06 -28.52 -16.57
CA TRP A 729 0.12 -28.77 -15.16
C TRP A 729 -1.00 -28.10 -14.35
N GLY A 730 -1.71 -28.89 -13.55
CA GLY A 730 -2.80 -28.45 -12.70
C GLY A 730 -2.35 -28.14 -11.27
N TYR A 731 -2.81 -28.97 -10.33
CA TYR A 731 -2.40 -28.91 -8.92
C TYR A 731 -0.92 -29.20 -8.76
N THR A 732 -0.31 -28.57 -7.76
CA THR A 732 1.11 -28.74 -7.41
C THR A 732 1.33 -28.66 -5.91
N ALA A 733 1.97 -29.68 -5.37
CA ALA A 733 2.49 -29.68 -4.01
C ALA A 733 3.89 -30.30 -3.95
N LEU A 734 4.72 -29.75 -3.09
CA LEU A 734 6.00 -30.32 -2.68
C LEU A 734 5.92 -30.55 -1.18
N LEU A 735 6.07 -31.81 -0.78
CA LEU A 735 5.99 -32.24 0.62
C LEU A 735 7.03 -33.34 0.83
N ASP A 736 7.89 -33.19 1.84
CA ASP A 736 8.91 -34.20 2.20
C ASP A 736 9.76 -34.67 1.00
N ASP A 737 10.24 -33.71 0.21
CA ASP A 737 10.98 -33.94 -1.03
C ASP A 737 10.23 -34.82 -2.05
N ARG A 738 8.90 -34.84 -2.01
CA ARG A 738 8.06 -35.54 -2.98
C ARG A 738 7.16 -34.55 -3.71
N LEU A 739 7.25 -34.58 -5.04
CA LEU A 739 6.45 -33.75 -5.91
C LEU A 739 5.12 -34.44 -6.19
N TYR A 740 4.02 -33.72 -6.02
CA TYR A 740 2.67 -34.13 -6.39
C TYR A 740 2.13 -33.16 -7.44
N GLY A 741 1.42 -33.68 -8.43
CA GLY A 741 0.73 -32.82 -9.37
C GLY A 741 -0.33 -33.52 -10.19
N THR A 742 -1.08 -32.72 -10.96
CA THR A 742 -2.12 -33.25 -11.86
C THR A 742 -1.91 -32.86 -13.31
N ALA A 743 -2.41 -33.70 -14.20
CA ALA A 743 -2.44 -33.44 -15.64
C ALA A 743 -3.87 -33.07 -16.09
N GLN A 744 -4.02 -31.82 -16.53
CA GLN A 744 -5.29 -31.27 -17.01
C GLN A 744 -5.26 -30.95 -18.50
N LEU A 745 -6.45 -30.72 -19.07
CA LEU A 745 -6.56 -30.22 -20.44
C LEU A 745 -5.95 -28.82 -20.54
N VAL A 746 -5.41 -28.48 -21.71
CA VAL A 746 -4.76 -27.17 -21.96
C VAL A 746 -5.72 -25.99 -21.81
N THR A 747 -7.02 -26.24 -21.94
CA THR A 747 -8.13 -25.29 -21.80
C THR A 747 -8.69 -25.20 -20.37
N ALA A 748 -8.19 -26.00 -19.43
CA ALA A 748 -8.81 -26.13 -18.11
C ALA A 748 -8.49 -24.95 -17.17
N SER A 749 -7.25 -24.45 -17.17
CA SER A 749 -6.81 -23.36 -16.29
C SER A 749 -7.55 -22.06 -16.57
N ARG A 750 -7.86 -21.30 -15.51
CA ARG A 750 -8.41 -19.94 -15.65
C ARG A 750 -7.27 -18.92 -15.70
N THR A 751 -6.86 -18.52 -16.90
CA THR A 751 -5.67 -17.67 -17.12
C THR A 751 -5.94 -16.37 -17.88
N GLN A 752 -7.18 -16.12 -18.31
CA GLN A 752 -7.55 -14.91 -19.05
C GLN A 752 -8.23 -13.92 -18.09
N PRO A 753 -7.62 -12.77 -17.78
CA PRO A 753 -8.21 -11.77 -16.91
C PRO A 753 -9.11 -10.82 -17.69
N ASP A 754 -10.40 -10.78 -17.36
CA ASP A 754 -11.34 -9.81 -17.91
C ASP A 754 -12.49 -9.50 -16.91
N ARG A 755 -13.36 -8.55 -17.27
CA ARG A 755 -14.53 -8.18 -16.46
C ARG A 755 -15.58 -9.30 -16.38
N GLU A 756 -15.71 -10.11 -17.42
CA GLU A 756 -16.70 -11.18 -17.48
C GLU A 756 -16.34 -12.30 -16.50
N LEU A 757 -15.08 -12.70 -16.42
CA LEU A 757 -14.56 -13.62 -15.40
C LEU A 757 -14.88 -13.10 -13.99
N ILE A 758 -14.63 -11.81 -13.73
CA ILE A 758 -14.94 -11.20 -12.44
C ILE A 758 -16.46 -11.25 -12.15
N SER A 759 -17.29 -10.91 -13.14
CA SER A 759 -18.73 -10.88 -12.97
C SER A 759 -19.32 -12.28 -12.75
N THR A 760 -18.80 -13.27 -13.46
CA THR A 760 -19.27 -14.66 -13.41
C THR A 760 -18.83 -15.37 -12.13
N ASP A 761 -17.70 -14.98 -11.53
CA ASP A 761 -17.24 -15.52 -10.23
C ASP A 761 -18.18 -15.28 -9.04
N TYR A 762 -19.13 -14.34 -9.17
CA TYR A 762 -20.20 -14.11 -8.19
C TYR A 762 -21.49 -14.86 -8.52
N ASN A 763 -21.60 -15.41 -9.73
CA ASN A 763 -22.73 -16.25 -10.12
C ASN A 763 -22.63 -17.62 -9.44
N ASN A 764 -23.75 -18.33 -9.46
CA ASN A 764 -23.84 -19.69 -8.94
C ASN A 764 -23.28 -20.70 -9.93
N ASN A 765 -22.98 -21.89 -9.42
CA ASN A 765 -22.69 -23.09 -10.20
C ASN A 765 -21.54 -22.92 -11.19
N GLN A 766 -20.53 -22.16 -10.81
CA GLN A 766 -19.38 -21.93 -11.68
C GLN A 766 -18.60 -23.24 -11.91
N PRO A 767 -18.10 -23.48 -13.14
CA PRO A 767 -17.33 -24.68 -13.46
C PRO A 767 -16.05 -24.79 -12.62
N LEU A 768 -15.81 -25.97 -12.05
CA LEU A 768 -14.56 -26.30 -11.36
C LEU A 768 -13.55 -26.86 -12.36
N VAL A 769 -12.28 -26.52 -12.17
CA VAL A 769 -11.16 -27.08 -12.93
C VAL A 769 -10.95 -28.53 -12.52
N THR A 770 -10.79 -29.40 -13.52
CA THR A 770 -10.62 -30.83 -13.34
C THR A 770 -9.42 -31.37 -14.09
N SER A 771 -8.89 -32.48 -13.58
CA SER A 771 -7.78 -33.21 -14.17
C SER A 771 -8.16 -34.64 -14.54
N THR A 772 -7.34 -35.26 -15.37
CA THR A 772 -7.50 -36.67 -15.79
C THR A 772 -6.55 -37.61 -15.06
N HIS A 773 -5.42 -37.09 -14.61
CA HIS A 773 -4.41 -37.85 -13.90
C HIS A 773 -3.94 -37.06 -12.68
N LEU A 774 -3.60 -37.81 -11.63
CA LEU A 774 -2.86 -37.36 -10.47
C LEU A 774 -1.58 -38.18 -10.41
N PHE A 775 -0.45 -37.57 -10.10
CA PHE A 775 0.84 -38.26 -10.11
C PHE A 775 1.73 -37.75 -8.99
N SER A 776 2.74 -38.55 -8.67
CA SER A 776 3.76 -38.15 -7.72
C SER A 776 5.09 -38.85 -7.97
N ALA A 777 6.18 -38.20 -7.58
CA ALA A 777 7.52 -38.77 -7.61
C ALA A 777 8.43 -38.16 -6.53
N PRO A 778 9.32 -38.96 -5.92
CA PRO A 778 10.38 -38.43 -5.05
C PRO A 778 11.34 -37.52 -5.83
N LEU A 779 11.87 -36.50 -5.17
CA LEU A 779 12.93 -35.62 -5.63
C LEU A 779 14.21 -35.91 -4.86
N LYS A 780 15.22 -36.47 -5.52
CA LYS A 780 16.57 -36.68 -4.97
C LYS A 780 17.54 -35.72 -5.64
N GLY A 781 18.10 -34.76 -4.90
CA GLY A 781 19.11 -33.83 -5.41
C GLY A 781 18.66 -33.07 -6.66
N ALA A 782 17.42 -32.54 -6.65
CA ALA A 782 16.75 -31.89 -7.80
C ALA A 782 16.59 -32.78 -9.06
N ARG A 783 16.47 -34.10 -8.88
CA ARG A 783 16.10 -35.07 -9.93
C ARG A 783 14.98 -35.97 -9.44
N LEU A 784 14.15 -36.47 -10.36
CA LEU A 784 13.15 -37.48 -10.00
C LEU A 784 13.82 -38.80 -9.63
N GLY A 785 13.41 -39.38 -8.51
CA GLY A 785 13.89 -40.68 -8.02
C GLY A 785 12.99 -41.86 -8.45
N GLN A 786 13.47 -43.08 -8.19
CA GLN A 786 12.64 -44.30 -8.25
C GLN A 786 11.50 -44.21 -7.23
N GLY A 787 10.32 -44.75 -7.56
CA GLY A 787 9.09 -44.66 -6.73
C GLY A 787 8.03 -43.67 -7.22
N LYS A 788 8.10 -43.27 -8.51
CA LYS A 788 7.07 -42.50 -9.20
C LYS A 788 5.80 -43.34 -9.41
N TRP A 789 4.62 -42.72 -9.28
CA TRP A 789 3.34 -43.29 -9.67
C TRP A 789 2.47 -42.29 -10.43
N THR A 790 1.53 -42.82 -11.21
CA THR A 790 0.49 -42.05 -11.92
C THR A 790 -0.85 -42.76 -11.74
N TYR A 791 -1.83 -42.05 -11.21
CA TYR A 791 -3.22 -42.45 -11.07
C TYR A 791 -4.06 -41.83 -12.20
N LYS A 792 -4.93 -42.63 -12.83
CA LYS A 792 -5.88 -42.18 -13.85
C LYS A 792 -7.30 -42.28 -13.30
N GLY A 793 -7.95 -41.13 -13.15
CA GLY A 793 -9.32 -41.03 -12.65
C GLY A 793 -10.35 -40.82 -13.77
N GLY A 794 -11.61 -40.57 -13.38
CA GLY A 794 -12.63 -40.04 -14.29
C GLY A 794 -12.37 -38.56 -14.58
N ALA A 795 -12.99 -37.67 -13.79
CA ALA A 795 -12.66 -36.26 -13.71
C ALA A 795 -12.33 -35.90 -12.25
N ILE A 796 -11.05 -35.64 -11.98
CA ILE A 796 -10.52 -35.32 -10.65
C ILE A 796 -10.75 -33.83 -10.38
N LEU A 797 -11.43 -33.47 -9.29
CA LEU A 797 -11.71 -32.08 -8.93
C LEU A 797 -10.47 -31.47 -8.25
N ASN A 798 -9.73 -30.65 -8.99
CA ASN A 798 -8.49 -30.04 -8.52
C ASN A 798 -8.61 -29.26 -7.19
N PRO A 799 -9.66 -28.46 -6.94
CA PRO A 799 -9.80 -27.70 -5.68
C PRO A 799 -9.93 -28.58 -4.43
N THR A 800 -10.15 -29.89 -4.58
CA THR A 800 -10.40 -30.84 -3.49
C THR A 800 -9.17 -31.65 -3.09
N ILE A 801 -8.05 -31.52 -3.82
CA ILE A 801 -6.86 -32.32 -3.57
C ILE A 801 -6.23 -31.87 -2.25
N THR A 802 -6.12 -32.83 -1.33
CA THR A 802 -5.69 -32.62 0.07
C THR A 802 -4.71 -33.72 0.45
N LEU A 803 -3.59 -33.34 1.05
CA LEU A 803 -2.51 -34.25 1.46
C LEU A 803 -2.41 -34.20 3.00
N SER A 804 -2.58 -35.35 3.66
CA SER A 804 -2.46 -35.45 5.12
C SER A 804 -2.16 -36.89 5.53
N ASP A 805 -1.33 -37.06 6.57
CA ASP A 805 -1.08 -38.35 7.22
C ASP A 805 -0.74 -39.50 6.24
N GLY A 806 0.14 -39.23 5.28
CA GLY A 806 0.56 -40.21 4.28
C GLY A 806 -0.50 -40.54 3.23
N CYS A 807 -1.62 -39.81 3.17
CA CYS A 807 -2.72 -40.03 2.25
C CYS A 807 -2.92 -38.85 1.28
N VAL A 808 -3.45 -39.14 0.09
CA VAL A 808 -3.97 -38.15 -0.86
C VAL A 808 -5.48 -38.31 -0.97
N PHE A 809 -6.22 -37.29 -0.52
CA PHE A 809 -7.67 -37.22 -0.61
C PHE A 809 -8.09 -36.30 -1.75
N PHE A 810 -9.09 -36.70 -2.51
CA PHE A 810 -9.72 -35.85 -3.52
C PHE A 810 -11.11 -36.38 -3.87
N ILE A 811 -11.87 -35.55 -4.58
CA ILE A 811 -13.15 -35.93 -5.16
C ILE A 811 -12.96 -36.12 -6.66
N GLU A 812 -13.55 -37.19 -7.21
CA GLU A 812 -13.58 -37.43 -8.64
C GLU A 812 -14.94 -38.00 -9.08
N THR A 813 -15.17 -38.05 -10.38
CA THR A 813 -16.23 -38.88 -10.99
C THR A 813 -15.73 -40.31 -11.24
N THR A 814 -16.61 -41.30 -11.19
CA THR A 814 -16.25 -42.69 -11.55
C THR A 814 -16.04 -42.84 -13.05
N ASN A 815 -16.75 -42.04 -13.86
CA ASN A 815 -16.67 -42.03 -15.31
C ASN A 815 -15.95 -40.77 -15.82
N PRO A 816 -15.16 -40.85 -16.90
CA PRO A 816 -14.60 -39.67 -17.55
C PRO A 816 -15.69 -38.68 -17.99
N VAL A 817 -15.36 -37.38 -17.99
CA VAL A 817 -16.25 -36.31 -18.45
C VAL A 817 -15.61 -35.60 -19.63
N ASN A 818 -16.37 -35.48 -20.74
CA ASN A 818 -15.91 -34.78 -21.95
C ASN A 818 -16.07 -33.27 -21.82
N GLY A 819 -15.20 -32.50 -22.48
CA GLY A 819 -15.31 -31.04 -22.58
C GLY A 819 -13.97 -30.33 -22.42
N THR A 820 -13.98 -29.14 -21.80
CA THR A 820 -12.82 -28.26 -21.66
C THR A 820 -11.96 -28.54 -20.42
N GLY A 821 -12.36 -29.51 -19.58
CA GLY A 821 -11.76 -29.72 -18.26
C GLY A 821 -12.27 -28.74 -17.20
N GLN A 822 -13.25 -27.91 -17.53
CA GLN A 822 -14.02 -27.11 -16.58
C GLN A 822 -15.46 -27.62 -16.54
N HIS A 823 -15.92 -28.10 -15.39
CA HIS A 823 -17.24 -28.73 -15.26
C HIS A 823 -18.00 -28.24 -14.03
N THR A 824 -19.30 -27.98 -14.19
CA THR A 824 -20.17 -27.67 -13.06
C THR A 824 -20.41 -28.93 -12.21
N LEU A 825 -20.73 -28.75 -10.93
CA LEU A 825 -21.08 -29.88 -10.05
C LEU A 825 -22.30 -30.67 -10.55
N GLU A 826 -23.17 -30.07 -11.37
CA GLU A 826 -24.29 -30.78 -11.99
C GLU A 826 -23.83 -31.83 -13.01
N ILE A 827 -22.93 -31.46 -13.92
CA ILE A 827 -22.36 -32.37 -14.91
C ILE A 827 -21.57 -33.48 -14.21
N LEU A 828 -20.77 -33.10 -13.22
CA LEU A 828 -19.95 -34.04 -12.46
C LEU A 828 -20.80 -35.05 -11.70
N ARG A 829 -21.89 -34.61 -11.05
CA ARG A 829 -22.83 -35.51 -10.34
C ARG A 829 -23.47 -36.54 -11.26
N LYS A 830 -23.85 -36.17 -12.49
CA LYS A 830 -24.41 -37.11 -13.49
C LYS A 830 -23.44 -38.24 -13.84
N ASN A 831 -22.15 -38.06 -13.56
CA ASN A 831 -21.09 -39.04 -13.78
C ASN A 831 -20.60 -39.71 -12.48
N ASN A 832 -21.42 -39.68 -11.42
CA ASN A 832 -21.21 -40.29 -10.11
C ASN A 832 -19.94 -39.80 -9.38
N LEU A 833 -20.14 -38.84 -8.48
CA LEU A 833 -19.06 -38.32 -7.62
C LEU A 833 -18.72 -39.28 -6.47
N GLN A 834 -17.43 -39.44 -6.20
CA GLN A 834 -16.88 -40.18 -5.07
C GLN A 834 -15.69 -39.45 -4.43
N ILE A 835 -15.50 -39.66 -3.13
CA ILE A 835 -14.27 -39.33 -2.39
C ILE A 835 -13.30 -40.51 -2.57
N VAL A 836 -12.05 -40.21 -2.88
CA VAL A 836 -10.97 -41.18 -3.05
C VAL A 836 -9.85 -40.87 -2.07
N CYS A 837 -9.32 -41.92 -1.45
CA CYS A 837 -8.10 -41.89 -0.65
C CYS A 837 -7.06 -42.80 -1.30
N LEU A 838 -5.92 -42.22 -1.65
CA LEU A 838 -4.75 -42.94 -2.12
C LEU A 838 -3.65 -42.92 -1.05
N ASP A 839 -2.86 -43.97 -1.01
CA ASP A 839 -1.58 -43.97 -0.34
C ASP A 839 -0.63 -43.00 -1.08
N SER A 840 -0.04 -42.06 -0.35
CA SER A 840 0.73 -40.97 -0.95
C SER A 840 2.06 -41.41 -1.55
N GLU A 841 2.64 -42.51 -1.07
CA GLU A 841 3.93 -43.02 -1.53
C GLU A 841 3.79 -43.92 -2.76
N THR A 842 2.76 -44.76 -2.80
CA THR A 842 2.54 -45.79 -3.82
C THR A 842 1.50 -45.41 -4.87
N GLY A 843 0.58 -44.49 -4.54
CA GLY A 843 -0.58 -44.15 -5.37
C GLY A 843 -1.67 -45.21 -5.36
N GLY A 844 -1.52 -46.27 -4.54
CA GLY A 844 -2.51 -47.33 -4.39
C GLY A 844 -3.78 -46.81 -3.70
N ARG A 845 -4.95 -47.25 -4.17
CA ARG A 845 -6.23 -46.86 -3.58
C ARG A 845 -6.41 -47.56 -2.23
N LEU A 846 -6.52 -46.78 -1.16
CA LEU A 846 -6.81 -47.27 0.20
C LEU A 846 -8.31 -47.47 0.39
N TRP A 847 -9.10 -46.49 -0.02
CA TRP A 847 -10.56 -46.59 -0.02
C TRP A 847 -11.18 -45.58 -0.99
N SER A 848 -12.44 -45.82 -1.37
CA SER A 848 -13.27 -44.85 -2.07
C SER A 848 -14.71 -44.93 -1.56
N ARG A 849 -15.43 -43.81 -1.57
CA ARG A 849 -16.82 -43.72 -1.10
C ARG A 849 -17.62 -42.79 -2.00
N GLY A 850 -18.81 -43.20 -2.42
CA GLY A 850 -19.75 -42.28 -3.07
C GLY A 850 -20.12 -41.11 -2.16
N LEU A 851 -20.40 -39.93 -2.74
CA LEU A 851 -20.84 -38.78 -1.94
C LEU A 851 -22.20 -39.07 -1.28
N GLU A 852 -22.38 -38.62 -0.04
CA GLU A 852 -23.65 -38.70 0.69
C GLU A 852 -24.74 -37.81 0.08
N ALA A 853 -26.01 -38.14 0.31
CA ALA A 853 -27.16 -37.40 -0.23
C ALA A 853 -27.08 -35.90 0.06
N GLY A 854 -26.64 -35.50 1.27
CA GLY A 854 -26.47 -34.10 1.64
C GLY A 854 -25.45 -33.34 0.79
N LEU A 855 -24.30 -33.95 0.48
CA LEU A 855 -23.26 -33.37 -0.37
C LEU A 855 -23.64 -33.40 -1.85
N LYS A 856 -24.43 -34.40 -2.29
CA LYS A 856 -24.97 -34.45 -3.65
C LYS A 856 -25.75 -33.19 -3.98
N ASP A 857 -26.40 -32.54 -3.02
CA ASP A 857 -27.15 -31.32 -3.30
C ASP A 857 -26.28 -30.06 -3.50
N SER A 858 -24.98 -30.12 -3.23
CA SER A 858 -24.05 -29.00 -3.47
C SER A 858 -24.03 -28.60 -4.94
N ARG A 859 -24.07 -27.30 -5.23
CA ARG A 859 -24.08 -26.78 -6.60
C ARG A 859 -22.98 -25.77 -6.87
N ASN A 860 -22.52 -25.06 -5.84
CA ASN A 860 -21.56 -23.97 -5.98
C ASN A 860 -20.11 -24.40 -5.74
N ILE A 861 -19.85 -25.20 -4.69
CA ILE A 861 -18.49 -25.58 -4.33
C ILE A 861 -18.43 -26.92 -3.60
N LEU A 862 -17.26 -27.55 -3.65
CA LEU A 862 -16.82 -28.61 -2.76
C LEU A 862 -15.38 -28.30 -2.32
N PHE A 863 -15.14 -28.29 -1.01
CA PHE A 863 -13.81 -28.21 -0.41
C PHE A 863 -13.54 -29.45 0.42
N VAL A 864 -12.26 -29.84 0.49
CA VAL A 864 -11.78 -30.95 1.30
C VAL A 864 -10.62 -30.42 2.15
N SER A 865 -10.63 -30.77 3.43
CA SER A 865 -9.59 -30.43 4.40
C SER A 865 -9.43 -31.57 5.38
N ALA A 866 -8.24 -31.72 5.96
CA ALA A 866 -7.95 -32.80 6.90
C ALA A 866 -7.21 -32.30 8.13
N SER A 867 -7.47 -32.90 9.29
CA SER A 867 -6.71 -32.65 10.52
C SER A 867 -7.01 -33.72 11.57
N ALA A 868 -5.97 -34.18 12.28
CA ALA A 868 -6.09 -35.10 13.41
C ALA A 868 -6.96 -36.35 13.11
N GLY A 869 -6.76 -36.97 11.95
CA GLY A 869 -7.53 -38.15 11.52
C GLY A 869 -8.97 -37.87 11.04
N ASN A 870 -9.39 -36.60 11.00
CA ASN A 870 -10.68 -36.17 10.48
C ASN A 870 -10.52 -35.61 9.06
N LEU A 871 -11.37 -36.06 8.13
CA LEU A 871 -11.48 -35.55 6.77
C LEU A 871 -12.81 -34.81 6.64
N VAL A 872 -12.75 -33.50 6.44
CA VAL A 872 -13.92 -32.63 6.33
C VAL A 872 -14.19 -32.28 4.88
N VAL A 873 -15.41 -32.55 4.42
CA VAL A 873 -15.92 -32.13 3.11
C VAL A 873 -17.00 -31.08 3.32
N THR A 874 -16.79 -29.90 2.75
CA THR A 874 -17.76 -28.79 2.81
C THR A 874 -18.31 -28.52 1.42
N GLY A 875 -19.63 -28.47 1.29
CA GLY A 875 -20.31 -28.09 0.07
C GLY A 875 -21.31 -26.95 0.28
N SER A 876 -21.72 -26.30 -0.80
CA SER A 876 -22.73 -25.24 -0.73
C SER A 876 -23.67 -25.20 -1.93
N HIS A 877 -24.86 -24.65 -1.70
CA HIS A 877 -25.85 -24.31 -2.73
C HIS A 877 -26.70 -23.12 -2.27
N LEU A 878 -27.45 -22.50 -3.19
CA LEU A 878 -28.45 -21.51 -2.81
C LEU A 878 -29.76 -22.18 -2.37
N GLY A 879 -30.22 -21.82 -1.18
CA GLY A 879 -31.51 -22.20 -0.64
C GLY A 879 -32.62 -21.21 -1.03
N LYS A 880 -33.76 -21.33 -0.35
CA LYS A 880 -34.90 -20.40 -0.52
C LYS A 880 -34.49 -18.97 -0.17
N GLY A 881 -34.91 -17.99 -0.98
CA GLY A 881 -34.63 -16.56 -0.73
C GLY A 881 -33.19 -16.11 -1.05
N ASN A 882 -32.45 -16.88 -1.86
CA ASN A 882 -31.04 -16.66 -2.22
C ASN A 882 -30.06 -16.70 -1.03
N ASP A 883 -30.43 -17.31 0.10
CA ASP A 883 -29.50 -17.55 1.19
C ASP A 883 -28.57 -18.74 0.88
N THR A 884 -27.31 -18.66 1.29
CA THR A 884 -26.35 -19.74 1.06
C THR A 884 -26.51 -20.81 2.13
N MET A 885 -26.78 -22.05 1.70
CA MET A 885 -26.80 -23.23 2.55
C MET A 885 -25.47 -23.96 2.45
N TYR A 886 -24.83 -24.20 3.60
CA TYR A 886 -23.63 -25.04 3.71
C TYR A 886 -23.99 -26.43 4.20
N ARG A 887 -23.26 -27.42 3.70
CA ARG A 887 -23.29 -28.82 4.11
C ARG A 887 -21.88 -29.19 4.53
N VAL A 888 -21.74 -29.73 5.74
CA VAL A 888 -20.45 -30.14 6.29
C VAL A 888 -20.56 -31.61 6.65
N HIS A 889 -19.65 -32.44 6.13
CA HIS A 889 -19.52 -33.83 6.52
C HIS A 889 -18.11 -34.09 7.00
N CYS A 890 -17.98 -34.83 8.10
CA CYS A 890 -16.71 -35.25 8.64
C CYS A 890 -16.60 -36.77 8.59
N TYR A 891 -15.50 -37.26 8.04
CA TYR A 891 -15.20 -38.67 7.87
C TYR A 891 -13.92 -39.04 8.62
N SER A 892 -13.80 -40.29 9.02
CA SER A 892 -12.51 -40.87 9.41
C SER A 892 -11.60 -40.88 8.19
N ALA A 893 -10.47 -40.16 8.26
CA ALA A 893 -9.48 -40.13 7.19
C ALA A 893 -8.94 -41.53 6.86
N LYS A 894 -8.84 -42.39 7.89
CA LYS A 894 -8.33 -43.76 7.76
C LYS A 894 -9.31 -44.71 7.04
N THR A 895 -10.61 -44.60 7.33
CA THR A 895 -11.58 -45.63 6.91
C THR A 895 -12.67 -45.12 5.96
N GLY A 896 -12.79 -43.81 5.75
CA GLY A 896 -13.88 -43.22 4.97
C GLY A 896 -15.27 -43.36 5.62
N ARG A 897 -15.36 -43.78 6.89
CA ARG A 897 -16.62 -43.84 7.65
C ARG A 897 -17.04 -42.43 8.06
N GLU A 898 -18.30 -42.07 7.82
CA GLU A 898 -18.86 -40.80 8.33
C GLU A 898 -18.87 -40.82 9.87
N LEU A 899 -18.35 -39.75 10.47
CA LEU A 899 -18.32 -39.52 11.91
C LEU A 899 -19.51 -38.66 12.32
N TRP A 900 -19.73 -37.55 11.61
CA TRP A 900 -20.86 -36.65 11.81
C TRP A 900 -21.10 -35.81 10.56
N SER A 901 -22.29 -35.23 10.46
CA SER A 901 -22.67 -34.28 9.42
C SER A 901 -23.55 -33.16 9.98
N ALA A 902 -23.48 -31.99 9.35
CA ALA A 902 -24.19 -30.79 9.76
C ALA A 902 -24.60 -29.95 8.53
N SER A 903 -25.59 -29.08 8.74
CA SER A 903 -26.00 -28.09 7.74
C SER A 903 -26.45 -26.81 8.41
N HIS A 904 -26.14 -25.68 7.79
CA HIS A 904 -26.51 -24.37 8.31
C HIS A 904 -26.66 -23.35 7.19
N LEU A 905 -27.51 -22.36 7.44
CA LEU A 905 -27.68 -21.20 6.57
C LEU A 905 -26.67 -20.11 6.91
N LYS A 906 -26.30 -19.30 5.91
CA LYS A 906 -25.52 -18.08 6.13
C LYS A 906 -26.34 -17.04 6.93
N GLY A 907 -27.65 -16.97 6.74
CA GLY A 907 -28.57 -16.20 7.58
C GLY A 907 -28.77 -14.74 7.16
N LEU A 908 -28.67 -14.44 5.86
CA LEU A 908 -28.98 -13.13 5.28
C LEU A 908 -29.84 -13.30 4.01
N PRO A 909 -31.17 -13.43 4.12
CA PRO A 909 -32.04 -13.54 2.95
C PRO A 909 -32.09 -12.22 2.16
N GLY A 910 -31.86 -12.26 0.85
CA GLY A 910 -32.29 -11.19 -0.07
C GLY A 910 -31.27 -10.12 -0.52
N ALA A 911 -29.98 -10.22 -0.19
CA ALA A 911 -28.97 -9.32 -0.76
C ALA A 911 -28.06 -10.10 -1.72
N PHE A 912 -27.69 -9.50 -2.86
CA PHE A 912 -26.66 -10.00 -3.78
C PHE A 912 -25.58 -10.83 -3.08
N THR A 913 -25.40 -12.09 -3.51
CA THR A 913 -24.31 -12.95 -2.99
C THR A 913 -22.98 -12.37 -3.45
N HIS A 914 -22.22 -11.79 -2.52
CA HIS A 914 -20.92 -11.19 -2.76
C HIS A 914 -19.78 -12.22 -2.66
N GLY A 915 -20.07 -13.51 -2.92
CA GLY A 915 -19.13 -14.63 -2.98
C GLY A 915 -19.19 -15.59 -1.79
N GLU A 916 -20.21 -15.47 -0.93
CA GLU A 916 -20.35 -16.27 0.29
C GLU A 916 -20.38 -17.76 -0.01
N GLN A 917 -21.02 -18.16 -1.11
CA GLN A 917 -21.14 -19.55 -1.52
C GLN A 917 -19.81 -20.28 -1.74
N VAL A 918 -18.67 -19.58 -1.81
CA VAL A 918 -17.36 -20.19 -2.01
C VAL A 918 -16.35 -19.90 -0.90
N HIS A 919 -16.79 -19.59 0.32
CA HIS A 919 -15.85 -19.42 1.43
C HIS A 919 -15.25 -20.77 1.87
N HIS A 920 -13.92 -20.88 1.82
CA HIS A 920 -13.19 -22.03 2.34
C HIS A 920 -13.31 -22.08 3.89
N PRO A 921 -13.51 -23.27 4.50
CA PRO A 921 -13.51 -23.42 5.95
C PRO A 921 -12.11 -23.24 6.58
N VAL A 922 -12.05 -23.01 7.89
CA VAL A 922 -10.78 -22.97 8.65
C VAL A 922 -10.81 -24.06 9.72
N ILE A 923 -9.73 -24.83 9.84
CA ILE A 923 -9.51 -25.75 10.96
C ILE A 923 -8.49 -25.11 11.91
N LEU A 924 -8.95 -24.73 13.09
CA LEU A 924 -8.16 -24.02 14.10
C LEU A 924 -8.20 -24.79 15.42
N GLY A 925 -7.11 -25.51 15.72
CA GLY A 925 -7.09 -26.46 16.83
C GLY A 925 -8.17 -27.53 16.67
N GLY A 926 -8.95 -27.77 17.74
CA GLY A 926 -10.09 -28.69 17.72
C GLY A 926 -11.38 -28.12 17.13
N ARG A 927 -11.34 -26.97 16.43
CA ARG A 927 -12.53 -26.28 15.91
C ARG A 927 -12.52 -26.23 14.38
N LEU A 928 -13.69 -26.46 13.79
CA LEU A 928 -13.98 -26.20 12.39
C LEU A 928 -14.84 -24.94 12.27
N ILE A 929 -14.33 -23.94 11.56
CA ILE A 929 -15.05 -22.71 11.25
C ILE A 929 -15.56 -22.84 9.80
N ALA A 930 -16.83 -23.18 9.66
CA ALA A 930 -17.55 -23.20 8.39
C ALA A 930 -18.56 -22.06 8.43
N GLU A 931 -18.14 -20.88 7.97
CA GLU A 931 -18.86 -19.61 8.16
C GLU A 931 -20.37 -19.74 7.85
N PRO A 932 -21.27 -19.23 8.70
CA PRO A 932 -21.05 -18.53 9.97
C PRO A 932 -20.91 -19.45 11.20
N ALA A 933 -21.02 -20.77 11.06
CA ALA A 933 -21.02 -21.71 12.18
C ALA A 933 -19.61 -22.13 12.60
N ILE A 934 -19.46 -22.42 13.89
CA ILE A 934 -18.26 -23.04 14.46
C ILE A 934 -18.67 -24.39 15.04
N TYR A 935 -17.91 -25.42 14.75
CA TYR A 935 -18.12 -26.79 15.22
C TYR A 935 -16.89 -27.29 15.97
N GLU A 936 -17.10 -28.12 16.99
CA GLU A 936 -16.06 -28.99 17.52
C GLU A 936 -15.75 -30.06 16.47
N LEU A 937 -14.50 -30.11 16.01
CA LEU A 937 -14.10 -30.95 14.88
C LEU A 937 -14.35 -32.45 15.14
N ALA A 938 -14.11 -32.90 16.37
CA ALA A 938 -14.23 -34.31 16.73
C ALA A 938 -15.69 -34.82 16.77
N THR A 939 -16.64 -33.96 17.14
CA THR A 939 -18.02 -34.39 17.47
C THR A 939 -19.10 -33.77 16.58
N GLY A 940 -18.78 -32.67 15.88
CA GLY A 940 -19.77 -31.88 15.14
C GLY A 940 -20.66 -31.02 16.04
N LYS A 941 -20.39 -30.96 17.36
CA LYS A 941 -21.14 -30.10 18.28
C LYS A 941 -20.91 -28.64 17.91
N ARG A 942 -22.01 -27.88 17.77
CA ARG A 942 -21.93 -26.44 17.49
C ARG A 942 -21.39 -25.67 18.70
N LEU A 943 -20.49 -24.74 18.44
CA LEU A 943 -19.81 -23.91 19.43
C LEU A 943 -20.24 -22.45 19.29
N GLY A 944 -20.41 -21.78 20.43
CA GLY A 944 -20.47 -20.32 20.52
C GLY A 944 -19.10 -19.75 20.89
N LEU A 945 -18.95 -18.42 20.81
CA LEU A 945 -17.83 -17.73 21.47
C LEU A 945 -17.94 -17.84 22.99
N MET A 946 -16.87 -17.52 23.69
CA MET A 946 -16.87 -17.40 25.15
C MET A 946 -18.00 -16.48 25.63
N GLY A 947 -18.91 -17.02 26.45
CA GLY A 947 -20.09 -16.31 26.97
C GLY A 947 -21.30 -16.25 26.03
N GLU A 948 -21.19 -16.76 24.80
CA GLU A 948 -22.25 -16.77 23.81
C GLU A 948 -22.99 -18.12 23.73
N SER A 949 -24.22 -18.08 23.23
CA SER A 949 -25.02 -19.28 22.96
C SER A 949 -24.33 -20.18 21.92
N THR A 950 -24.54 -21.51 22.00
CA THR A 950 -24.14 -22.47 20.95
C THR A 950 -24.84 -22.23 19.61
N THR A 951 -25.86 -21.35 19.57
CA THR A 951 -26.52 -20.89 18.34
C THR A 951 -25.89 -19.66 17.72
N TRP A 952 -24.84 -19.09 18.33
CA TRP A 952 -24.12 -17.92 17.82
C TRP A 952 -23.57 -18.15 16.40
N ASN A 953 -23.48 -17.06 15.64
CA ASN A 953 -23.05 -17.07 14.24
C ASN A 953 -22.06 -15.94 13.97
N LEU A 954 -20.97 -16.26 13.28
CA LEU A 954 -19.99 -15.28 12.82
C LEU A 954 -20.62 -14.31 11.79
N LYS A 955 -20.84 -13.07 12.23
CA LYS A 955 -21.31 -11.96 11.42
C LYS A 955 -20.18 -10.95 11.22
N ARG A 956 -19.49 -11.04 10.08
CA ARG A 956 -18.42 -10.09 9.75
C ARG A 956 -18.98 -8.68 9.52
N PRO A 957 -18.33 -7.62 10.04
CA PRO A 957 -18.78 -6.26 9.82
C PRO A 957 -18.51 -5.78 8.38
N GLY A 958 -19.37 -4.91 7.85
CA GLY A 958 -19.16 -4.23 6.57
C GLY A 958 -19.00 -5.15 5.34
N HIS A 959 -18.37 -4.63 4.28
CA HIS A 959 -18.17 -5.38 3.03
C HIS A 959 -17.07 -6.44 3.18
N SER A 960 -17.50 -7.69 3.28
CA SER A 960 -16.67 -8.85 3.63
C SER A 960 -16.72 -9.89 2.52
N CYS A 961 -15.89 -9.71 1.48
CA CYS A 961 -15.64 -10.77 0.49
C CYS A 961 -14.23 -11.35 0.68
N GLY A 962 -14.07 -12.63 0.35
CA GLY A 962 -12.86 -13.40 0.64
C GLY A 962 -13.05 -14.36 1.83
N THR A 963 -12.16 -15.36 1.90
CA THR A 963 -12.17 -16.41 2.91
C THR A 963 -11.41 -16.00 4.18
N LEU A 964 -11.57 -16.79 5.24
CA LEU A 964 -10.94 -16.62 6.54
C LEU A 964 -9.58 -17.32 6.55
N THR A 965 -8.63 -16.78 7.31
CA THR A 965 -7.38 -17.47 7.66
C THR A 965 -7.22 -17.51 9.19
N GLY A 966 -6.49 -18.49 9.71
CA GLY A 966 -6.36 -18.68 11.16
C GLY A 966 -4.93 -18.92 11.64
N ALA A 967 -4.67 -18.55 12.89
CA ALA A 967 -3.51 -18.94 13.68
C ALA A 967 -3.80 -18.69 15.16
N GLY A 968 -3.16 -19.45 16.06
CA GLY A 968 -3.46 -19.39 17.50
C GLY A 968 -4.96 -19.56 17.77
N ASP A 969 -5.56 -18.59 18.46
CA ASP A 969 -7.01 -18.50 18.69
C ASP A 969 -7.67 -17.34 17.92
N CYS A 970 -7.04 -16.93 16.82
CA CYS A 970 -7.43 -15.77 16.01
C CYS A 970 -7.85 -16.16 14.59
N LEU A 971 -8.88 -15.48 14.09
CA LEU A 971 -9.30 -15.47 12.70
C LEU A 971 -8.96 -14.12 12.06
N PHE A 972 -8.44 -14.15 10.85
CA PHE A 972 -8.08 -12.99 10.06
C PHE A 972 -8.87 -12.97 8.76
N PHE A 973 -9.40 -11.80 8.42
CA PHE A 973 -10.22 -11.65 7.23
C PHE A 973 -10.38 -10.18 6.86
N ARG A 974 -11.02 -9.96 5.72
CA ARG A 974 -11.43 -8.64 5.29
C ARG A 974 -12.82 -8.29 5.79
N ALA A 975 -12.93 -7.11 6.40
CA ALA A 975 -14.18 -6.43 6.77
C ALA A 975 -14.01 -4.93 6.48
N ALA A 976 -14.20 -4.56 5.22
CA ALA A 976 -13.66 -3.36 4.59
C ALA A 976 -12.12 -3.25 4.57
N ASN A 977 -11.50 -3.30 5.74
CA ASN A 977 -10.05 -3.31 6.03
C ASN A 977 -9.61 -4.72 6.49
N PRO A 978 -8.30 -5.03 6.58
CA PRO A 978 -7.84 -6.23 7.27
C PRO A 978 -8.29 -6.19 8.73
N THR A 979 -8.90 -7.28 9.20
CA THR A 979 -9.54 -7.38 10.52
C THR A 979 -9.15 -8.69 11.19
N VAL A 980 -8.93 -8.64 12.49
CA VAL A 980 -8.74 -9.81 13.35
C VAL A 980 -9.94 -9.99 14.27
N LEU A 981 -10.28 -11.25 14.54
CA LEU A 981 -11.24 -11.71 15.54
C LEU A 981 -10.53 -12.72 16.44
N GLU A 982 -10.58 -12.53 17.76
CA GLU A 982 -10.09 -13.49 18.74
C GLU A 982 -11.26 -14.30 19.31
N LEU A 983 -11.18 -15.63 19.25
CA LEU A 983 -12.28 -16.51 19.65
C LEU A 983 -12.44 -16.64 21.17
N GLY A 984 -11.40 -16.37 21.95
CA GLY A 984 -11.41 -16.43 23.41
C GLY A 984 -12.06 -15.22 24.13
N LYS A 985 -12.50 -14.18 23.41
CA LYS A 985 -13.07 -12.94 24.00
C LYS A 985 -14.58 -12.80 23.74
N SER A 986 -15.31 -12.03 24.55
CA SER A 986 -16.75 -11.74 24.40
C SER A 986 -17.06 -10.74 23.25
N GLU A 987 -18.31 -10.74 22.75
CA GLU A 987 -18.75 -10.02 21.52
C GLU A 987 -18.39 -8.52 21.47
N THR A 988 -18.42 -7.83 22.61
CA THR A 988 -18.17 -6.37 22.70
C THR A 988 -16.71 -5.95 22.43
N ALA A 989 -15.76 -6.88 22.33
CA ALA A 989 -14.32 -6.60 22.23
C ALA A 989 -13.61 -7.22 21.00
N GLN A 990 -14.36 -7.65 19.98
CA GLN A 990 -13.90 -8.71 19.07
C GLN A 990 -13.24 -8.29 17.75
N PHE A 991 -13.79 -7.31 17.02
CA PHE A 991 -13.31 -7.00 15.67
C PHE A 991 -12.34 -5.82 15.67
N GLN A 992 -11.07 -6.09 15.38
CA GLN A 992 -10.04 -5.06 15.31
C GLN A 992 -9.55 -4.85 13.87
N SER A 993 -9.85 -3.68 13.31
CA SER A 993 -9.31 -3.24 12.03
C SER A 993 -7.83 -2.88 12.17
N LEU A 994 -6.96 -3.47 11.34
CA LEU A 994 -5.51 -3.34 11.44
C LEU A 994 -4.96 -2.14 10.66
N ALA A 995 -5.45 -1.87 9.46
CA ALA A 995 -4.93 -0.79 8.61
C ALA A 995 -5.97 -0.26 7.62
N PRO A 996 -5.89 1.01 7.19
CA PRO A 996 -6.78 1.59 6.17
C PRO A 996 -6.35 1.20 4.74
N THR A 997 -6.18 -0.10 4.49
CA THR A 997 -5.87 -0.70 3.19
C THR A 997 -6.99 -1.66 2.75
N ARG A 998 -6.98 -2.06 1.48
CA ARG A 998 -7.99 -2.96 0.90
C ARG A 998 -7.39 -4.31 0.49
N PRO A 999 -7.55 -5.38 1.30
CA PRO A 999 -7.11 -6.72 0.92
C PRO A 999 -7.81 -7.25 -0.34
N GLY A 1000 -7.20 -8.30 -0.91
CA GLY A 1000 -7.75 -9.08 -2.03
C GLY A 1000 -9.15 -9.66 -1.77
N CYS A 1001 -9.81 -10.16 -2.82
CA CYS A 1001 -11.13 -10.81 -2.70
C CYS A 1001 -11.04 -12.33 -2.40
N TRP A 1002 -9.87 -12.85 -2.03
CA TRP A 1002 -9.63 -14.25 -1.67
C TRP A 1002 -8.68 -14.36 -0.45
N ILE A 1003 -7.60 -15.14 -0.51
CA ILE A 1003 -6.58 -15.25 0.56
C ILE A 1003 -5.48 -14.23 0.33
N ASN A 1004 -5.32 -13.31 1.27
CA ASN A 1004 -4.30 -12.26 1.22
C ASN A 1004 -3.75 -11.85 2.61
N ILE A 1005 -4.32 -12.37 3.70
CA ILE A 1005 -3.85 -12.11 5.06
C ILE A 1005 -3.31 -13.44 5.61
N LEU A 1006 -2.00 -13.50 5.83
CA LEU A 1006 -1.28 -14.72 6.19
C LEU A 1006 -0.71 -14.58 7.60
N PRO A 1007 -1.35 -15.14 8.62
CA PRO A 1007 -0.70 -15.31 9.91
C PRO A 1007 0.33 -16.44 9.80
N ALA A 1008 1.63 -16.13 9.80
CA ALA A 1008 2.72 -17.09 9.69
C ALA A 1008 4.05 -16.46 10.14
N GLN A 1009 5.01 -17.29 10.53
CA GLN A 1009 6.38 -16.92 10.89
C GLN A 1009 6.46 -15.97 12.11
N GLY A 1010 5.49 -16.06 13.01
CA GLY A 1010 5.30 -15.16 14.15
C GLY A 1010 4.77 -13.78 13.75
N LEU A 1011 4.24 -13.63 12.53
CA LEU A 1011 3.77 -12.38 11.96
C LEU A 1011 2.36 -12.53 11.35
N VAL A 1012 1.71 -11.41 11.08
CA VAL A 1012 0.56 -11.31 10.17
C VAL A 1012 1.01 -10.55 8.94
N LEU A 1013 1.21 -11.28 7.84
CA LEU A 1013 1.72 -10.79 6.56
C LEU A 1013 0.57 -10.43 5.63
N ILE A 1014 0.60 -9.22 5.06
CA ILE A 1014 -0.44 -8.69 4.18
C ILE A 1014 0.23 -8.05 2.96
N PRO A 1015 0.55 -8.84 1.90
CA PRO A 1015 1.06 -8.26 0.67
C PRO A 1015 0.03 -7.37 -0.02
N GLU A 1016 0.50 -6.38 -0.78
CA GLU A 1016 -0.34 -5.47 -1.54
C GLU A 1016 -1.25 -6.24 -2.51
N ALA A 1017 -2.56 -6.13 -2.31
CA ALA A 1017 -3.57 -6.75 -3.18
C ALA A 1017 -4.77 -5.81 -3.40
N SER A 1018 -4.54 -4.50 -3.34
CA SER A 1018 -5.50 -3.48 -3.73
C SER A 1018 -5.34 -3.06 -5.20
N SER A 1019 -4.49 -3.76 -5.98
CA SER A 1019 -4.38 -3.53 -7.42
C SER A 1019 -5.75 -3.62 -8.11
N GLY A 1020 -5.97 -2.73 -9.08
CA GLY A 1020 -7.29 -2.48 -9.69
C GLY A 1020 -8.30 -1.74 -8.81
N CYS A 1021 -7.97 -1.42 -7.55
CA CYS A 1021 -8.83 -0.63 -6.67
C CYS A 1021 -8.61 0.87 -6.84
N VAL A 1022 -9.69 1.57 -7.16
CA VAL A 1022 -9.70 3.03 -7.28
C VAL A 1022 -10.51 3.71 -6.16
N CYS A 1023 -10.88 2.97 -5.12
CA CYS A 1023 -11.62 3.51 -3.97
C CYS A 1023 -10.77 4.48 -3.11
N HIS A 1024 -11.38 5.07 -2.08
CA HIS A 1024 -10.81 6.09 -1.18
C HIS A 1024 -9.90 5.54 -0.08
N PHE A 1025 -9.38 4.31 -0.20
CA PHE A 1025 -8.45 3.76 0.80
C PHE A 1025 -7.11 4.47 0.69
N SER A 1026 -6.59 4.95 1.82
CA SER A 1026 -5.44 5.86 1.87
C SER A 1026 -4.11 5.18 1.52
N LEU A 1027 -3.98 3.86 1.70
CA LEU A 1027 -2.71 3.13 1.59
C LEU A 1027 -2.80 1.99 0.55
N GLN A 1028 -1.82 1.92 -0.35
CA GLN A 1028 -1.58 0.79 -1.26
C GLN A 1028 -0.14 0.31 -1.06
N THR A 1029 0.04 -0.69 -0.20
CA THR A 1029 1.35 -1.16 0.26
C THR A 1029 1.22 -2.54 0.89
N SER A 1030 2.29 -3.33 0.79
CA SER A 1030 2.46 -4.52 1.61
C SER A 1030 2.78 -4.12 3.05
N MET A 1031 2.43 -4.97 4.01
CA MET A 1031 2.74 -4.74 5.41
C MET A 1031 2.86 -6.04 6.19
N ALA A 1032 3.53 -5.97 7.32
CA ALA A 1032 3.50 -7.01 8.34
C ALA A 1032 3.16 -6.43 9.70
N PHE A 1033 2.48 -7.23 10.52
CA PHE A 1033 2.29 -6.97 11.93
C PHE A 1033 2.96 -8.06 12.75
N ARG A 1034 3.50 -7.70 13.90
CA ARG A 1034 3.96 -8.66 14.91
C ARG A 1034 3.07 -8.57 16.15
N PRO A 1035 2.99 -9.65 16.95
CA PRO A 1035 2.47 -9.59 18.31
C PRO A 1035 3.18 -8.51 19.13
N ARG A 1036 2.41 -7.72 19.90
CA ARG A 1036 2.95 -6.77 20.88
C ARG A 1036 3.60 -7.55 22.03
N ARG A 1037 4.78 -7.11 22.47
CA ARG A 1037 5.46 -7.72 23.63
C ARG A 1037 4.80 -7.28 24.93
N GLU A 1038 4.92 -8.10 25.97
CA GLU A 1038 4.34 -7.79 27.28
C GLU A 1038 4.88 -6.47 27.86
N GLU A 1039 6.16 -6.19 27.69
CA GLU A 1039 6.81 -4.92 28.08
C GLU A 1039 6.34 -3.68 27.28
N GLU A 1040 5.62 -3.87 26.16
CA GLU A 1040 5.08 -2.78 25.34
C GLU A 1040 3.59 -2.48 25.60
N ARG A 1041 2.93 -3.31 26.42
CA ARG A 1041 1.57 -3.07 26.91
C ARG A 1041 1.61 -2.08 28.07
#